data_AF-A0A553N736-F1
#
_entry.id   AF-A0A553N736-F1
#
_cell.length_a   1.000
_cell.length_b   1.000
_cell.length_c   1.000
_cell.angle_alpha   90.00
_cell.angle_beta   90.00
_cell.angle_gamma   90.00
#
_symmetry.space_group_name_H-M   'P 1'
#
loop_
_entity.id
_entity.type
_entity.pdbx_description
1 polymer ?
#
loop_
_entity_poly.entity_id
_entity_poly.type
_entity_poly.pdbx_seq_one_letter_code
_entity_poly.pdbx_strand_id
1 'polypeptide(L)'
;MNRHEYTDLNLSRPDIFLDTSLEPHGDTDSFFDYGSDAFPTWGYDYYDNLSSEDSLFWHLLKQAQLARHGETFAPTETTPTPPSVELGLEFENDDAAWVMACTFIIFSMQTGYALIESGMCSMKNEVNIMVKNIVDVALGGFTFWCFGYGLVMGKSEYSTPLYGVGYFFFSPDANQYGTGEAYLRFFFQLAYVSSATTIVSGAMAERCNFRAFMLFCVLNVFIYCFPAHWMWGPSGWLKELGAKDIAGAGVVHALGGSSSLVASWYLGPRTGLYTQRDRMIMGNAQNSLVGLFMLWWAFLAFNSGSARTKIYSYFKSTFGVSIFKWNFSAKATVTTMISSFGGGILALTVCYVFYRGKIKVGYVVTCVFSSLVAITGSCYIVAAWEAFVIGFSSASLCFLAIKLAEGTNHDDPVASFAVHGVSGVWGLIAVGIFAQADDRIEAAKYDGLLNGGYYLIGVQCLAALVIVVWSMSTTYLLLWFIDHVIPLRMDLVDELLGADYATHNILHADIGIERAVGVLKEFHDFTQEIEPTGNNLGHSLYLEANYQQKLPALPRGKSAKIFGQIITQADVDKYNQRDHRQPPRRAQSGAFDDFIDTGRSSYLSETGALLNISWNDTSSRIKPIPSTPWEWDDATWILAASFIIFTMQTGFGMLESGIVSLKNQVNIMMKNVVDVVLGGFTYWAFGYGLSYGESEYSNSVIAFGSWFVDAEADDMGPVFTTFLFQLSFATTATTIVSGAMAERCNFNAYCLFSLVNTVVYCIPAHWLWSPKGFLYQLGVVDIAGSGGVHLVGGCSAFVAAIMLGPRLGRWDSNTPPPMGSPTNALIGLFMLWWGWLAFNSGSTFGVTGNRWRLAAKATCTTMLSSLGGGLTALIMSYIQFDGKIEVLATINGVLGALVGVTASCAVVTIWEALLIGAIGAFLANITDPLLVWLRVDDAVGATCVHGFGGAWGMIAVGIFAAKDELAGYTQLDGLLHGGGGYLLGVQLLAVVLLSAWAATSTFVLLYFINKVIPIRMHPHEELLGADFFEHDIRHAGVGVSRAVSVLQFYHDDVDPTIESKGANVGHDHFLADNYVDNIFSIGMTKTHTKIEQQSIKDSNVSNGDQAEKRTQQQQQQQQQQQSLPPPKLEEQPLATSVDIGYEYLASIVTKIDD
;
A
#
# COMPACT_ATOMS: atom_id res chain seq x y z
N MET A 1 16.62 22.86 54.48
CA MET A 1 15.57 23.45 55.34
C MET A 1 14.23 23.14 54.69
N ASN A 2 13.32 22.29 55.15
CA ASN A 2 13.26 21.22 56.17
C ASN A 2 12.28 20.18 55.56
N ARG A 3 12.74 18.95 55.21
CA ARG A 3 12.49 17.64 55.88
C ARG A 3 11.00 17.24 55.94
N HIS A 4 10.51 16.09 55.47
CA HIS A 4 10.86 14.67 55.75
C HIS A 4 10.24 13.77 54.64
N GLU A 5 10.95 12.84 53.98
CA GLU A 5 11.31 11.43 54.32
C GLU A 5 10.29 10.34 53.92
N TYR A 6 10.78 9.37 53.13
CA TYR A 6 10.64 7.89 53.16
C TYR A 6 9.26 7.26 53.52
N THR A 7 8.77 6.15 52.95
CA THR A 7 9.39 4.82 52.80
C THR A 7 8.36 3.85 52.17
N ASP A 8 8.86 2.73 51.66
CA ASP A 8 8.18 1.52 51.19
C ASP A 8 7.09 0.95 52.11
N LEU A 9 6.13 0.19 51.55
CA LEU A 9 5.91 -1.23 51.94
C LEU A 9 4.91 -1.97 51.04
N ASN A 10 5.44 -3.06 50.51
CA ASN A 10 4.82 -4.23 49.90
C ASN A 10 3.98 -5.02 50.93
N LEU A 11 2.90 -5.71 50.52
CA LEU A 11 2.47 -7.08 50.93
C LEU A 11 0.94 -7.36 50.91
N SER A 12 0.57 -8.34 50.08
CA SER A 12 -0.31 -9.51 50.33
C SER A 12 -1.77 -9.36 50.84
N ARG A 13 -2.73 -9.80 49.99
CA ARG A 13 -3.84 -10.80 50.15
C ARG A 13 -4.31 -11.24 51.57
N PRO A 14 -5.45 -11.97 51.73
CA PRO A 14 -6.83 -11.88 51.21
C PRO A 14 -7.91 -12.08 52.34
N ASP A 15 -9.19 -12.25 51.96
CA ASP A 15 -10.26 -13.04 52.64
C ASP A 15 -11.34 -12.40 53.57
N ILE A 16 -12.61 -12.64 53.17
CA ILE A 16 -13.74 -13.27 53.92
C ILE A 16 -14.79 -12.42 54.71
N PHE A 17 -16.04 -12.56 54.24
CA PHE A 17 -17.39 -12.62 54.88
C PHE A 17 -17.94 -11.46 55.75
N LEU A 18 -19.17 -11.02 55.43
CA LEU A 18 -20.38 -11.34 56.23
C LEU A 18 -21.68 -10.87 55.56
N ASP A 19 -22.61 -11.82 55.46
CA ASP A 19 -24.04 -11.71 55.20
C ASP A 19 -24.77 -11.14 56.44
N THR A 20 -25.87 -10.40 56.26
CA THR A 20 -26.99 -10.34 57.21
C THR A 20 -28.22 -9.69 56.57
N SER A 21 -29.16 -10.56 56.22
CA SER A 21 -30.61 -10.38 56.12
C SER A 21 -31.23 -9.31 57.03
N LEU A 22 -32.28 -8.64 56.56
CA LEU A 22 -33.47 -8.27 57.34
C LEU A 22 -34.60 -7.75 56.40
N GLU A 23 -35.59 -8.61 56.17
CA GLU A 23 -37.01 -8.23 55.94
C GLU A 23 -37.73 -8.37 57.30
N PRO A 24 -38.89 -7.72 57.59
CA PRO A 24 -40.15 -8.17 56.96
C PRO A 24 -41.39 -7.21 56.95
N HIS A 25 -42.44 -7.68 56.26
CA HIS A 25 -43.91 -7.55 56.48
C HIS A 25 -44.71 -6.28 56.11
N GLY A 26 -45.85 -6.51 55.42
CA GLY A 26 -47.05 -5.64 55.48
C GLY A 26 -48.08 -5.83 54.35
N ASP A 27 -49.14 -6.60 54.62
CA ASP A 27 -50.23 -7.08 53.74
C ASP A 27 -51.39 -6.09 53.44
N THR A 28 -52.21 -6.49 52.44
CA THR A 28 -53.71 -6.37 52.28
C THR A 28 -54.42 -5.23 51.50
N ASP A 29 -55.09 -5.69 50.44
CA ASP A 29 -56.54 -5.57 50.07
C ASP A 29 -57.22 -4.31 49.47
N SER A 30 -57.79 -4.55 48.27
CA SER A 30 -59.22 -4.39 47.88
C SER A 30 -59.63 -3.39 46.78
N PHE A 31 -60.13 -3.97 45.68
CA PHE A 31 -61.37 -3.70 44.91
C PHE A 31 -61.83 -2.25 44.58
N PHE A 32 -61.97 -1.94 43.27
CA PHE A 32 -63.28 -1.64 42.64
C PHE A 32 -63.19 -1.75 41.10
N ASP A 33 -64.23 -2.36 40.53
CA ASP A 33 -64.52 -2.69 39.14
C ASP A 33 -65.55 -1.68 38.57
N TYR A 34 -65.46 -1.34 37.28
CA TYR A 34 -66.59 -1.00 36.39
C TYR A 34 -66.10 -0.94 34.92
N GLY A 35 -66.69 -1.79 34.07
CA GLY A 35 -66.59 -1.80 32.59
C GLY A 35 -67.26 -0.58 31.92
N SER A 36 -67.48 -0.50 30.61
CA SER A 36 -67.49 -1.44 29.49
C SER A 36 -67.54 -0.65 28.15
N ASP A 37 -67.37 -1.37 27.02
CA ASP A 37 -67.79 -1.04 25.63
C ASP A 37 -66.87 -0.09 24.81
N ALA A 38 -66.49 -0.29 23.53
CA ALA A 38 -66.78 -1.28 22.48
C ALA A 38 -65.69 -1.22 21.37
N PHE A 39 -65.59 -2.28 20.56
CA PHE A 39 -64.73 -2.51 19.36
C PHE A 39 -65.00 -1.53 18.16
N PRO A 40 -64.40 -1.70 16.94
CA PRO A 40 -63.05 -1.38 16.44
C PRO A 40 -63.11 -0.51 15.13
N THR A 41 -62.01 -0.46 14.36
CA THR A 41 -61.89 -0.21 12.88
C THR A 41 -61.59 1.18 12.28
N TRP A 42 -60.49 1.20 11.49
CA TRP A 42 -60.14 1.97 10.27
C TRP A 42 -59.68 3.43 10.46
N GLY A 43 -58.74 3.98 9.68
CA GLY A 43 -58.08 3.57 8.44
C GLY A 43 -57.15 4.71 7.96
N TYR A 44 -56.33 4.39 6.97
CA TYR A 44 -55.48 5.28 6.17
C TYR A 44 -56.19 6.55 5.68
N ASP A 45 -55.46 7.68 5.65
CA ASP A 45 -55.28 8.57 4.48
C ASP A 45 -54.86 9.99 4.92
N TYR A 46 -53.69 10.45 4.46
CA TYR A 46 -53.49 11.84 4.08
C TYR A 46 -52.33 11.93 3.07
N TYR A 47 -52.63 11.55 1.82
CA TYR A 47 -52.09 12.21 0.64
C TYR A 47 -53.17 13.15 0.07
N ASP A 48 -52.69 14.17 -0.65
CA ASP A 48 -53.40 15.13 -1.50
C ASP A 48 -53.86 16.46 -0.87
N ASN A 49 -53.03 17.49 -1.08
CA ASN A 49 -53.29 18.45 -2.17
C ASN A 49 -52.12 19.44 -2.33
N LEU A 50 -51.20 19.12 -3.25
CA LEU A 50 -50.28 20.11 -3.85
C LEU A 50 -51.02 20.80 -5.00
N SER A 51 -51.58 21.98 -4.73
CA SER A 51 -52.03 22.90 -5.77
C SER A 51 -50.85 23.72 -6.30
N SER A 52 -50.42 23.39 -7.52
CA SER A 52 -49.84 24.21 -8.61
C SER A 52 -49.22 25.62 -8.39
N GLU A 53 -48.69 26.02 -7.23
CA GLU A 53 -47.93 27.28 -7.08
C GLU A 53 -46.60 27.16 -6.31
N ASP A 54 -46.07 25.96 -6.09
CA ASP A 54 -44.75 25.79 -5.48
C ASP A 54 -43.63 25.78 -6.52
N SER A 55 -43.27 26.98 -6.99
CA SER A 55 -41.96 27.18 -7.62
C SER A 55 -40.89 27.38 -6.53
N LEU A 56 -39.73 26.75 -6.73
CA LEU A 56 -38.50 26.86 -5.91
C LEU A 56 -38.18 28.31 -5.46
N PHE A 57 -38.59 29.28 -6.28
CA PHE A 57 -38.43 30.72 -6.04
C PHE A 57 -39.20 31.24 -4.82
N TRP A 58 -40.44 30.79 -4.58
CA TRP A 58 -41.27 31.29 -3.47
C TRP A 58 -40.85 30.71 -2.11
N HIS A 59 -40.33 29.48 -2.08
CA HIS A 59 -39.80 28.87 -0.85
C HIS A 59 -38.51 29.56 -0.40
N LEU A 60 -37.62 29.92 -1.34
CA LEU A 60 -36.40 30.68 -1.07
C LEU A 60 -36.71 32.12 -0.59
N LEU A 61 -37.75 32.76 -1.13
CA LEU A 61 -38.20 34.09 -0.70
C LEU A 61 -38.78 34.09 0.72
N LYS A 62 -39.49 33.01 1.10
CA LYS A 62 -40.09 32.87 2.42
C LYS A 62 -39.04 32.63 3.51
N GLN A 63 -37.98 31.87 3.22
CA GLN A 63 -36.84 31.72 4.16
C GLN A 63 -35.97 32.99 4.24
N ALA A 64 -35.81 33.73 3.13
CA ALA A 64 -35.13 35.03 3.13
C ALA A 64 -35.91 36.13 3.88
N GLN A 65 -37.25 36.06 3.91
CA GLN A 65 -38.10 36.97 4.69
C GLN A 65 -38.06 36.68 6.19
N LEU A 66 -37.98 35.40 6.59
CA LEU A 66 -37.83 35.02 8.00
C LEU A 66 -36.48 35.45 8.59
N ALA A 67 -35.42 35.51 7.77
CA ALA A 67 -34.12 36.03 8.19
C ALA A 67 -34.06 37.57 8.32
N ARG A 68 -35.05 38.32 7.79
CA ARG A 68 -35.06 39.80 7.81
C ARG A 68 -35.86 40.42 8.95
N HIS A 69 -36.77 39.67 9.56
CA HIS A 69 -37.53 40.13 10.72
C HIS A 69 -36.90 39.54 11.98
N GLY A 70 -35.97 40.29 12.58
CA GLY A 70 -35.32 39.96 13.85
C GLY A 70 -36.29 39.98 15.03
N GLU A 71 -37.21 39.02 15.06
CA GLU A 71 -38.02 38.74 16.25
C GLU A 71 -37.19 37.88 17.20
N THR A 72 -36.54 38.56 18.13
CA THR A 72 -36.00 37.99 19.35
C THR A 72 -37.16 37.45 20.19
N PHE A 73 -37.24 36.13 20.38
CA PHE A 73 -38.06 35.56 21.44
C PHE A 73 -37.48 36.05 22.79
N ALA A 74 -38.27 36.84 23.52
CA ALA A 74 -37.97 37.23 24.88
C ALA A 74 -37.95 36.00 25.81
N PRO A 75 -37.05 35.95 26.80
CA PRO A 75 -36.97 34.82 27.73
C PRO A 75 -38.19 34.82 28.65
N THR A 76 -39.01 33.78 28.58
CA THR A 76 -39.99 33.47 29.63
C THR A 76 -39.29 33.16 30.94
N GLU A 77 -39.79 33.74 32.02
CA GLU A 77 -39.26 33.68 33.38
C GLU A 77 -38.95 32.25 33.84
N THR A 78 -37.82 32.16 34.54
CA THR A 78 -37.25 30.98 35.17
C THR A 78 -38.13 30.43 36.29
N THR A 79 -38.78 29.29 36.07
CA THR A 79 -38.98 28.32 37.15
C THR A 79 -37.69 27.51 37.30
N PRO A 80 -37.14 27.33 38.52
CA PRO A 80 -35.95 26.52 38.72
C PRO A 80 -36.35 25.06 38.48
N THR A 81 -36.10 24.57 37.27
CA THR A 81 -36.02 23.14 37.03
C THR A 81 -34.93 22.57 37.94
N PRO A 82 -35.18 21.46 38.66
CA PRO A 82 -34.11 20.71 39.29
C PRO A 82 -33.05 20.42 38.21
N PRO A 83 -31.76 20.27 38.55
CA PRO A 83 -30.75 19.93 37.56
C PRO A 83 -31.20 18.63 36.89
N SER A 84 -31.77 18.77 35.69
CA SER A 84 -31.87 17.66 34.76
C SER A 84 -30.43 17.35 34.45
N VAL A 85 -29.93 16.33 35.13
CA VAL A 85 -28.88 15.48 34.58
C VAL A 85 -29.40 15.12 33.20
N GLU A 86 -29.03 15.91 32.18
CA GLU A 86 -28.83 15.34 30.86
C GLU A 86 -27.93 14.16 31.14
N LEU A 87 -28.48 12.94 31.09
CA LEU A 87 -27.66 11.77 30.86
C LEU A 87 -27.01 12.02 29.51
N GLY A 88 -25.89 12.74 29.53
CA GLY A 88 -25.03 12.93 28.38
C GLY A 88 -24.59 11.54 27.99
N LEU A 89 -25.22 10.99 26.96
CA LEU A 89 -24.82 9.71 26.40
C LEU A 89 -23.38 9.87 25.93
N GLU A 90 -22.49 9.17 26.64
CA GLU A 90 -21.04 9.22 26.46
C GLU A 90 -20.65 8.94 25.01
N PHE A 91 -19.63 9.65 24.52
CA PHE A 91 -18.82 9.12 23.43
C PHE A 91 -18.09 7.89 23.96
N GLU A 92 -18.55 6.71 23.56
CA GLU A 92 -18.09 5.45 24.15
C GLU A 92 -16.59 5.24 23.86
N ASN A 93 -15.83 4.72 24.85
CA ASN A 93 -14.37 4.62 24.78
C ASN A 93 -13.88 3.77 23.60
N ASP A 94 -14.67 2.81 23.13
CA ASP A 94 -14.28 1.91 22.05
C ASP A 94 -14.62 2.46 20.67
N ASP A 95 -15.72 3.20 20.58
CA ASP A 95 -16.01 4.09 19.48
C ASP A 95 -14.85 5.08 19.28
N ALA A 96 -14.28 5.56 20.40
CA ALA A 96 -13.08 6.36 20.41
C ALA A 96 -11.84 5.58 19.97
N ALA A 97 -11.64 4.36 20.46
CA ALA A 97 -10.51 3.52 20.07
C ALA A 97 -10.51 3.19 18.57
N TRP A 98 -11.67 2.84 18.00
CA TRP A 98 -11.79 2.52 16.57
C TRP A 98 -11.54 3.74 15.68
N VAL A 99 -12.18 4.88 16.01
CA VAL A 99 -11.96 6.12 15.27
C VAL A 99 -10.49 6.56 15.43
N MET A 100 -9.88 6.38 16.59
CA MET A 100 -8.46 6.69 16.81
C MET A 100 -7.55 5.82 15.96
N ALA A 101 -7.78 4.51 15.93
CA ALA A 101 -7.06 3.57 15.08
C ALA A 101 -7.20 3.95 13.60
N CYS A 102 -8.42 4.23 13.15
CA CYS A 102 -8.67 4.73 11.80
C CYS A 102 -7.93 6.05 11.55
N THR A 103 -7.92 6.97 12.51
CA THR A 103 -7.25 8.28 12.37
C THR A 103 -5.74 8.13 12.16
N PHE A 104 -5.08 7.24 12.91
CA PHE A 104 -3.65 6.98 12.71
C PHE A 104 -3.36 6.45 11.31
N ILE A 105 -4.23 5.56 10.81
CA ILE A 105 -4.11 5.03 9.45
C ILE A 105 -4.38 6.13 8.42
N ILE A 106 -5.40 6.96 8.60
CA ILE A 106 -5.71 8.08 7.71
C ILE A 106 -4.53 9.07 7.67
N PHE A 107 -3.89 9.33 8.80
CA PHE A 107 -2.71 10.19 8.83
C PHE A 107 -1.55 9.63 7.99
N SER A 108 -1.43 8.30 7.86
CA SER A 108 -0.45 7.67 6.97
C SER A 108 -0.72 7.91 5.48
N MET A 109 -1.90 8.41 5.09
CA MET A 109 -2.18 8.84 3.72
C MET A 109 -1.17 9.88 3.23
N GLN A 110 -0.60 10.68 4.14
CA GLN A 110 0.41 11.69 3.82
C GLN A 110 1.65 11.07 3.17
N THR A 111 2.07 9.89 3.65
CA THR A 111 3.15 9.13 3.01
C THR A 111 2.71 8.61 1.64
N GLY A 112 1.46 8.16 1.52
CA GLY A 112 0.88 7.71 0.26
C GLY A 112 0.82 8.81 -0.82
N TYR A 113 0.35 10.01 -0.46
CA TYR A 113 0.34 11.19 -1.33
C TYR A 113 1.76 11.57 -1.76
N ALA A 114 2.71 11.65 -0.82
CA ALA A 114 4.10 11.98 -1.12
C ALA A 114 4.73 10.99 -2.13
N LEU A 115 4.46 9.70 -1.98
CA LEU A 115 4.93 8.64 -2.88
C LEU A 115 4.26 8.68 -4.26
N ILE A 116 2.94 8.93 -4.33
CA ILE A 116 2.26 9.12 -5.62
C ILE A 116 2.80 10.35 -6.34
N GLU A 117 2.85 11.49 -5.65
CA GLU A 117 3.26 12.77 -6.24
C GLU A 117 4.69 12.71 -6.76
N SER A 118 5.61 12.18 -5.95
CA SER A 118 7.00 12.02 -6.37
C SER A 118 7.17 11.04 -7.53
N GLY A 119 6.40 9.94 -7.53
CA GLY A 119 6.50 8.94 -8.59
C GLY A 119 5.91 9.38 -9.93
N MET A 120 4.86 10.19 -9.90
CA MET A 120 4.16 10.76 -11.06
C MET A 120 4.72 12.13 -11.51
N CYS A 121 5.84 12.55 -10.91
CA CYS A 121 6.57 13.75 -11.32
C CYS A 121 7.97 13.38 -11.79
N SER A 122 8.65 14.34 -12.43
CA SER A 122 10.05 14.18 -12.81
C SER A 122 10.96 13.91 -11.59
N MET A 123 11.89 12.96 -11.70
CA MET A 123 12.83 12.61 -10.61
C MET A 123 13.64 13.81 -10.08
N LYS A 124 13.85 14.85 -10.90
CA LYS A 124 14.54 16.09 -10.51
C LYS A 124 13.84 16.93 -9.43
N ASN A 125 12.62 16.55 -9.08
CA ASN A 125 11.77 17.25 -8.11
C ASN A 125 11.32 16.31 -6.98
N GLU A 126 11.79 15.06 -6.94
CA GLU A 126 11.31 14.02 -6.02
C GLU A 126 11.48 14.43 -4.55
N VAL A 127 12.67 14.87 -4.14
CA VAL A 127 12.94 15.22 -2.74
C VAL A 127 12.13 16.45 -2.33
N ASN A 128 12.06 17.45 -3.21
CA ASN A 128 11.28 18.65 -2.99
C ASN A 128 9.79 18.33 -2.78
N ILE A 129 9.23 17.40 -3.55
CA ILE A 129 7.84 16.95 -3.40
C ILE A 129 7.62 16.24 -2.06
N MET A 130 8.55 15.36 -1.66
CA MET A 130 8.48 14.69 -0.36
C MET A 130 8.47 15.71 0.79
N VAL A 131 9.35 16.72 0.72
CA VAL A 131 9.42 17.79 1.73
C VAL A 131 8.16 18.65 1.71
N LYS A 132 7.59 18.95 0.53
CA LYS A 132 6.33 19.70 0.40
C LYS A 132 5.19 19.03 1.17
N ASN A 133 5.06 17.71 1.09
CA ASN A 133 4.03 16.97 1.85
C ASN A 133 4.23 17.11 3.37
N ILE A 134 5.47 17.06 3.86
CA ILE A 134 5.78 17.30 5.29
C ILE A 134 5.42 18.73 5.70
N VAL A 135 5.75 19.72 4.86
CA VAL A 135 5.45 21.14 5.09
C VAL A 135 3.95 21.38 5.11
N ASP A 136 3.19 20.75 4.22
CA ASP A 136 1.73 20.89 4.13
C ASP A 136 1.07 20.47 5.44
N VAL A 137 1.44 19.29 5.97
CA VAL A 137 0.93 18.80 7.25
C VAL A 137 1.36 19.69 8.41
N ALA A 138 2.63 20.13 8.45
CA ALA A 138 3.15 20.92 9.55
C ALA A 138 2.52 22.32 9.62
N LEU A 139 2.49 23.05 8.51
CA LEU A 139 1.96 24.41 8.46
C LEU A 139 0.43 24.43 8.39
N GLY A 140 -0.16 23.56 7.58
CA GLY A 140 -1.61 23.40 7.49
C GLY A 140 -2.19 22.91 8.82
N GLY A 141 -1.56 21.93 9.46
CA GLY A 141 -1.98 21.47 10.78
C GLY A 141 -1.87 22.54 11.87
N PHE A 142 -0.83 23.38 11.82
CA PHE A 142 -0.71 24.54 12.71
C PHE A 142 -1.86 25.55 12.50
N THR A 143 -2.19 25.91 11.26
CA THR A 143 -3.34 26.78 10.97
C THR A 143 -4.66 26.14 11.41
N PHE A 144 -4.81 24.85 11.19
CA PHE A 144 -6.03 24.12 11.58
C PHE A 144 -6.22 24.10 13.09
N TRP A 145 -5.14 23.89 13.85
CA TRP A 145 -5.14 24.01 15.31
C TRP A 145 -5.49 25.43 15.79
N CYS A 146 -4.92 26.46 15.18
CA CYS A 146 -5.17 27.86 15.56
C CYS A 146 -6.62 28.29 15.26
N PHE A 147 -7.10 28.01 14.05
CA PHE A 147 -8.35 28.58 13.53
C PHE A 147 -9.27 27.54 12.91
N GLY A 148 -8.71 26.59 12.15
CA GLY A 148 -9.50 25.75 11.27
C GLY A 148 -10.51 24.85 11.98
N TYR A 149 -10.12 24.19 13.08
CA TYR A 149 -11.06 23.36 13.84
C TYR A 149 -12.24 24.19 14.37
N GLY A 150 -11.97 25.41 14.83
CA GLY A 150 -13.01 26.33 15.29
C GLY A 150 -13.94 26.79 14.18
N LEU A 151 -13.42 27.05 12.97
CA LEU A 151 -14.24 27.41 11.81
C LEU A 151 -15.13 26.25 11.33
N VAL A 152 -14.67 25.00 11.47
CA VAL A 152 -15.44 23.82 11.05
C VAL A 152 -16.43 23.37 12.13
N MET A 153 -15.93 23.13 13.35
CA MET A 153 -16.67 22.47 14.45
C MET A 153 -17.09 23.44 15.57
N GLY A 154 -16.79 24.74 15.45
CA GLY A 154 -17.12 25.76 16.45
C GLY A 154 -18.62 25.83 16.75
N LYS A 155 -18.95 25.79 18.04
CA LYS A 155 -20.31 25.91 18.55
C LYS A 155 -20.34 27.01 19.62
N SER A 156 -20.71 28.22 19.21
CA SER A 156 -21.00 29.34 20.11
C SER A 156 -22.21 30.12 19.61
N GLU A 157 -22.67 31.09 20.38
CA GLU A 157 -23.72 32.03 19.97
C GLU A 157 -23.37 32.83 18.70
N TYR A 158 -22.08 32.90 18.34
CA TYR A 158 -21.58 33.59 17.15
C TYR A 158 -21.41 32.65 15.94
N SER A 159 -21.63 31.33 16.10
CA SER A 159 -21.62 30.40 14.98
C SER A 159 -22.80 30.71 14.05
N THR A 160 -22.56 30.63 12.74
CA THR A 160 -23.59 30.86 11.71
C THR A 160 -23.72 29.61 10.83
N PRO A 161 -24.74 29.51 9.97
CA PRO A 161 -24.79 28.41 9.02
C PRO A 161 -23.64 28.36 8.00
N LEU A 162 -22.87 29.45 7.88
CA LEU A 162 -21.75 29.57 6.95
C LEU A 162 -20.39 29.27 7.58
N TYR A 163 -20.22 29.43 8.88
CA TYR A 163 -18.97 29.20 9.60
C TYR A 163 -19.20 29.02 11.10
N GLY A 164 -18.36 28.19 11.73
CA GLY A 164 -18.31 28.01 13.17
C GLY A 164 -17.48 29.09 13.87
N VAL A 165 -17.83 29.37 15.13
CA VAL A 165 -17.03 30.20 16.04
C VAL A 165 -16.91 29.49 17.39
N GLY A 166 -15.71 29.43 17.95
CA GLY A 166 -15.37 28.69 19.17
C GLY A 166 -14.22 27.72 18.92
N TYR A 167 -13.56 27.22 19.96
CA TYR A 167 -12.41 26.30 19.86
C TYR A 167 -11.20 26.81 19.04
N PHE A 168 -11.01 28.12 18.93
CA PHE A 168 -9.74 28.68 18.41
C PHE A 168 -8.60 28.38 19.38
N PHE A 169 -7.41 28.11 18.83
CA PHE A 169 -6.28 27.56 19.57
C PHE A 169 -6.71 26.33 20.37
N PHE A 170 -7.16 25.30 19.65
CA PHE A 170 -7.85 24.14 20.22
C PHE A 170 -7.12 23.59 21.46
N SER A 171 -7.70 23.84 22.62
CA SER A 171 -7.16 23.50 23.94
C SER A 171 -8.31 23.35 24.96
N PRO A 172 -9.27 22.43 24.73
CA PRO A 172 -10.29 22.14 25.74
C PRO A 172 -9.64 21.60 27.03
N ASP A 173 -10.23 21.88 28.19
CA ASP A 173 -9.72 21.40 29.48
C ASP A 173 -9.95 19.88 29.62
N ALA A 174 -8.87 19.10 29.61
CA ALA A 174 -8.93 17.64 29.66
C ALA A 174 -9.70 17.06 30.87
N ASN A 175 -9.94 17.85 31.92
CA ASN A 175 -10.71 17.43 33.09
C ASN A 175 -12.22 17.64 32.94
N GLN A 176 -12.66 18.33 31.88
CA GLN A 176 -14.08 18.56 31.61
C GLN A 176 -14.69 17.38 30.86
N TYR A 177 -15.94 17.07 31.19
CA TYR A 177 -16.71 16.03 30.52
C TYR A 177 -16.84 16.30 29.01
N GLY A 178 -16.70 15.26 28.19
CA GLY A 178 -16.78 15.35 26.71
C GLY A 178 -15.51 15.85 26.01
N THR A 179 -14.44 16.18 26.74
CA THR A 179 -13.21 16.70 26.11
C THR A 179 -12.38 15.65 25.40
N GLY A 180 -12.39 14.39 25.85
CA GLY A 180 -11.76 13.27 25.14
C GLY A 180 -12.31 13.09 23.72
N GLU A 181 -13.63 13.19 23.56
CA GLU A 181 -14.29 13.20 22.24
C GLU A 181 -13.83 14.40 21.40
N ALA A 182 -13.75 15.59 21.99
CA ALA A 182 -13.29 16.77 21.27
C ALA A 182 -11.86 16.59 20.74
N TYR A 183 -10.94 16.04 21.55
CA TYR A 183 -9.56 15.74 21.11
C TYR A 183 -9.52 14.73 19.97
N LEU A 184 -10.32 13.67 20.05
CA LEU A 184 -10.41 12.68 19.00
C LEU A 184 -10.98 13.26 17.70
N ARG A 185 -12.09 14.01 17.78
CA ARG A 185 -12.69 14.69 16.63
C ARG A 185 -11.74 15.70 16.02
N PHE A 186 -10.96 16.41 16.85
CA PHE A 186 -9.89 17.29 16.37
C PHE A 186 -8.88 16.51 15.54
N PHE A 187 -8.33 15.42 16.08
CA PHE A 187 -7.33 14.64 15.36
C PHE A 187 -7.89 14.00 14.09
N PHE A 188 -9.13 13.50 14.13
CA PHE A 188 -9.81 12.96 12.96
C PHE A 188 -9.98 14.04 11.87
N GLN A 189 -10.48 15.23 12.24
CA GLN A 189 -10.63 16.33 11.28
C GLN A 189 -9.29 16.90 10.78
N LEU A 190 -8.25 16.88 11.62
CA LEU A 190 -6.90 17.26 11.24
C LEU A 190 -6.39 16.35 10.11
N ALA A 191 -6.60 15.04 10.21
CA ALA A 191 -6.18 14.09 9.18
C ALA A 191 -6.92 14.33 7.83
N TYR A 192 -8.18 14.79 7.88
CA TYR A 192 -8.98 15.12 6.69
C TYR A 192 -8.54 16.41 6.03
N VAL A 193 -8.35 17.48 6.80
CA VAL A 193 -7.88 18.75 6.23
C VAL A 193 -6.50 18.59 5.63
N SER A 194 -5.59 17.85 6.28
CA SER A 194 -4.26 17.56 5.72
C SER A 194 -4.37 16.82 4.38
N SER A 195 -5.31 15.88 4.26
CA SER A 195 -5.55 15.20 2.98
C SER A 195 -6.09 16.17 1.91
N ALA A 196 -7.04 17.03 2.27
CA ALA A 196 -7.65 18.00 1.35
C ALA A 196 -6.62 19.03 0.85
N THR A 197 -5.72 19.49 1.73
CA THR A 197 -4.70 20.49 1.37
C THR A 197 -3.61 19.89 0.48
N THR A 198 -3.20 18.66 0.75
CA THR A 198 -2.17 17.95 -0.01
C THR A 198 -2.59 17.70 -1.46
N ILE A 199 -3.88 17.43 -1.75
CA ILE A 199 -4.35 17.21 -3.14
C ILE A 199 -3.92 18.33 -4.11
N VAL A 200 -3.89 19.58 -3.63
CA VAL A 200 -3.48 20.75 -4.43
C VAL A 200 -1.97 20.78 -4.68
N SER A 201 -1.16 20.24 -3.76
CA SER A 201 0.29 20.12 -3.89
C SER A 201 0.66 19.35 -5.16
N GLY A 202 0.02 18.21 -5.41
CA GLY A 202 0.26 17.39 -6.59
C GLY A 202 0.13 18.13 -7.92
N ALA A 203 -0.89 18.98 -8.07
CA ALA A 203 -1.07 19.80 -9.28
C ALA A 203 0.03 20.88 -9.47
N MET A 204 0.65 21.29 -8.36
CA MET A 204 1.68 22.34 -8.28
C MET A 204 3.11 21.78 -8.20
N ALA A 205 3.26 20.46 -8.14
CA ALA A 205 4.46 19.75 -7.67
C ALA A 205 5.78 20.23 -8.29
N GLU A 206 5.84 20.31 -9.63
CA GLU A 206 7.10 20.51 -10.36
C GLU A 206 7.53 21.97 -10.59
N ARG A 207 6.60 22.93 -10.49
CA ARG A 207 6.85 24.32 -10.95
C ARG A 207 6.48 25.41 -9.96
N CYS A 208 5.94 25.03 -8.80
CA CYS A 208 5.67 25.98 -7.72
C CYS A 208 6.94 26.28 -6.92
N ASN A 209 7.19 27.57 -6.72
CA ASN A 209 8.22 28.09 -5.82
C ASN A 209 7.98 27.57 -4.40
N PHE A 210 9.02 27.01 -3.77
CA PHE A 210 8.91 26.38 -2.45
C PHE A 210 8.51 27.38 -1.35
N ARG A 211 8.95 28.65 -1.43
CA ARG A 211 8.59 29.68 -0.44
C ARG A 211 7.14 30.11 -0.58
N ALA A 212 6.67 30.27 -1.81
CA ALA A 212 5.27 30.54 -2.09
C ALA A 212 4.38 29.37 -1.63
N PHE A 213 4.86 28.13 -1.81
CA PHE A 213 4.18 26.93 -1.33
C PHE A 213 4.01 26.91 0.19
N MET A 214 5.03 27.28 0.97
CA MET A 214 4.88 27.39 2.44
C MET A 214 3.77 28.36 2.86
N LEU A 215 3.68 29.53 2.20
CA LEU A 215 2.60 30.48 2.46
C LEU A 215 1.24 29.93 2.00
N PHE A 216 1.22 29.20 0.88
CA PHE A 216 0.04 28.50 0.40
C PHE A 216 -0.48 27.50 1.43
N CYS A 217 0.36 26.63 2.01
CA CYS A 217 -0.06 25.66 3.04
C CYS A 217 -0.74 26.33 4.24
N VAL A 218 -0.25 27.49 4.68
CA VAL A 218 -0.86 28.25 5.78
C VAL A 218 -2.26 28.73 5.41
N LEU A 219 -2.45 29.25 4.20
CA LEU A 219 -3.71 29.87 3.77
C LEU A 219 -4.73 28.86 3.22
N ASN A 220 -4.29 27.74 2.64
CA ASN A 220 -5.13 26.77 1.96
C ASN A 220 -6.16 26.12 2.90
N VAL A 221 -5.83 26.00 4.19
CA VAL A 221 -6.74 25.50 5.24
C VAL A 221 -8.06 26.29 5.26
N PHE A 222 -8.04 27.59 5.00
CA PHE A 222 -9.25 28.40 5.00
C PHE A 222 -10.19 28.06 3.83
N ILE A 223 -9.69 27.56 2.70
CA ILE A 223 -10.54 27.11 1.59
C ILE A 223 -11.38 25.92 2.03
N TYR A 224 -10.78 24.98 2.77
CA TYR A 224 -11.43 23.79 3.31
C TYR A 224 -12.47 24.10 4.41
N CYS A 225 -12.15 25.03 5.31
CA CYS A 225 -12.94 25.22 6.54
C CYS A 225 -14.42 25.55 6.30
N PHE A 226 -14.74 26.38 5.31
CA PHE A 226 -16.14 26.79 5.08
C PHE A 226 -16.99 25.66 4.49
N PRO A 227 -16.62 24.99 3.39
CA PRO A 227 -17.36 23.84 2.89
C PRO A 227 -17.46 22.68 3.90
N ALA A 228 -16.39 22.43 4.66
CA ALA A 228 -16.43 21.46 5.75
C ALA A 228 -17.45 21.87 6.83
N HIS A 229 -17.56 23.15 7.18
CA HIS A 229 -18.63 23.61 8.07
C HIS A 229 -20.02 23.44 7.44
N TRP A 230 -20.21 23.78 6.16
CA TRP A 230 -21.50 23.68 5.49
C TRP A 230 -22.04 22.24 5.48
N MET A 231 -21.15 21.26 5.28
CA MET A 231 -21.52 19.85 5.16
C MET A 231 -21.47 19.08 6.48
N TRP A 232 -20.49 19.35 7.34
CA TRP A 232 -20.21 18.55 8.54
C TRP A 232 -20.33 19.33 9.83
N GLY A 233 -20.32 20.66 9.76
CA GLY A 233 -20.46 21.54 10.92
C GLY A 233 -21.79 21.31 11.64
N PRO A 234 -21.87 21.60 12.95
CA PRO A 234 -23.09 21.41 13.73
C PRO A 234 -24.32 22.15 13.17
N SER A 235 -24.10 23.34 12.61
CA SER A 235 -25.12 24.26 12.06
C SER A 235 -25.00 24.46 10.55
N GLY A 236 -24.26 23.60 9.84
CA GLY A 236 -23.98 23.81 8.42
C GLY A 236 -25.25 23.84 7.55
N TRP A 237 -25.40 24.86 6.72
CA TRP A 237 -26.63 25.04 5.93
C TRP A 237 -26.88 23.93 4.88
N LEU A 238 -25.82 23.36 4.27
CA LEU A 238 -25.96 22.22 3.34
C LEU A 238 -26.38 20.96 4.09
N LYS A 239 -25.81 20.73 5.27
CA LYS A 239 -26.20 19.63 6.17
C LYS A 239 -27.68 19.73 6.55
N GLU A 240 -28.15 20.92 6.92
CA GLU A 240 -29.55 21.19 7.28
C GLU A 240 -30.50 21.00 6.09
N LEU A 241 -30.07 21.42 4.89
CA LEU A 241 -30.79 21.14 3.65
C LEU A 241 -30.87 19.63 3.34
N GLY A 242 -30.03 18.82 3.97
CA GLY A 242 -30.02 17.36 3.83
C GLY A 242 -28.93 16.83 2.92
N ALA A 243 -27.94 17.66 2.55
CA ALA A 243 -26.79 17.21 1.79
C ALA A 243 -25.99 16.19 2.60
N LYS A 244 -25.45 15.19 1.91
CA LYS A 244 -24.74 14.06 2.49
C LYS A 244 -23.38 13.90 1.85
N ASP A 245 -22.37 13.88 2.68
CA ASP A 245 -21.01 13.56 2.29
C ASP A 245 -20.42 12.78 3.46
N ILE A 246 -20.33 11.46 3.29
CA ILE A 246 -20.02 10.56 4.40
C ILE A 246 -18.58 10.75 4.86
N ALA A 247 -17.64 10.57 3.94
CA ALA A 247 -16.21 10.59 4.21
C ALA A 247 -15.47 11.68 3.41
N GLY A 248 -16.11 12.47 2.54
CA GLY A 248 -15.46 13.65 1.97
C GLY A 248 -15.30 13.66 0.46
N ALA A 249 -16.21 13.03 -0.29
CA ALA A 249 -16.27 13.15 -1.75
C ALA A 249 -16.37 14.63 -2.17
N GLY A 250 -17.14 15.42 -1.42
CA GLY A 250 -17.28 16.85 -1.63
C GLY A 250 -16.15 17.64 -0.99
N VAL A 251 -16.09 17.63 0.34
CA VAL A 251 -15.29 18.59 1.10
C VAL A 251 -13.78 18.31 1.11
N VAL A 252 -13.36 17.07 0.85
CA VAL A 252 -11.95 16.71 0.69
C VAL A 252 -11.61 16.68 -0.80
N HIS A 253 -12.32 15.86 -1.57
CA HIS A 253 -11.91 15.54 -2.94
C HIS A 253 -12.40 16.53 -3.98
N ALA A 254 -13.71 16.80 -4.08
CA ALA A 254 -14.23 17.77 -5.04
C ALA A 254 -13.62 19.16 -4.80
N LEU A 255 -13.52 19.57 -3.53
CA LEU A 255 -12.85 20.79 -3.09
C LEU A 255 -11.38 20.82 -3.49
N GLY A 256 -10.57 19.86 -3.02
CA GLY A 256 -9.13 19.82 -3.31
C GLY A 256 -8.83 19.70 -4.81
N GLY A 257 -9.60 18.90 -5.54
CA GLY A 257 -9.43 18.72 -6.97
C GLY A 257 -9.84 19.93 -7.80
N SER A 258 -10.92 20.62 -7.46
CA SER A 258 -11.30 21.87 -8.15
C SER A 258 -10.34 23.03 -7.81
N SER A 259 -9.80 23.07 -6.59
CA SER A 259 -8.66 23.94 -6.27
C SER A 259 -7.41 23.59 -7.09
N SER A 260 -7.15 22.30 -7.30
CA SER A 260 -6.04 21.80 -8.14
C SER A 260 -6.16 22.26 -9.59
N LEU A 261 -7.37 22.26 -10.15
CA LEU A 261 -7.64 22.80 -11.49
C LEU A 261 -7.24 24.27 -11.60
N VAL A 262 -7.61 25.08 -10.61
CA VAL A 262 -7.25 26.50 -10.59
C VAL A 262 -5.75 26.69 -10.37
N ALA A 263 -5.13 25.91 -9.49
CA ALA A 263 -3.71 26.00 -9.21
C ALA A 263 -2.84 25.67 -10.43
N SER A 264 -3.14 24.57 -11.11
CA SER A 264 -2.45 24.18 -12.34
C SER A 264 -2.73 25.13 -13.50
N TRP A 265 -3.94 25.68 -13.61
CA TRP A 265 -4.27 26.72 -14.60
C TRP A 265 -3.54 28.03 -14.34
N TYR A 266 -3.51 28.51 -13.10
CA TYR A 266 -2.84 29.75 -12.69
C TYR A 266 -1.32 29.66 -12.94
N LEU A 267 -0.70 28.52 -12.59
CA LEU A 267 0.72 28.29 -12.85
C LEU A 267 1.06 28.13 -14.33
N GLY A 268 0.09 27.76 -15.18
CA GLY A 268 0.32 27.37 -16.58
C GLY A 268 1.05 26.02 -16.71
N PRO A 269 1.38 25.55 -17.93
CA PRO A 269 2.02 24.25 -18.14
C PRO A 269 3.50 24.20 -17.75
N ARG A 270 4.01 23.02 -17.37
CA ARG A 270 5.46 22.75 -17.20
C ARG A 270 6.22 23.04 -18.49
N THR A 271 7.44 23.53 -18.34
CA THR A 271 8.36 23.81 -19.43
C THR A 271 8.68 22.52 -20.19
N GLY A 272 8.53 22.53 -21.51
CA GLY A 272 8.80 21.36 -22.36
C GLY A 272 7.67 20.31 -22.40
N LEU A 273 6.50 20.55 -21.80
CA LEU A 273 5.39 19.59 -21.81
C LEU A 273 5.02 19.12 -23.24
N TYR A 274 4.95 20.04 -24.20
CA TYR A 274 4.51 19.73 -25.57
C TYR A 274 5.58 19.02 -26.43
N THR A 275 6.82 18.92 -25.95
CA THR A 275 7.87 18.14 -26.63
C THR A 275 7.91 16.69 -26.13
N GLN A 276 7.20 16.39 -25.04
CA GLN A 276 7.13 15.05 -24.48
C GLN A 276 6.02 14.23 -25.14
N ARG A 277 6.29 12.93 -25.30
CA ARG A 277 5.35 11.98 -25.89
C ARG A 277 4.16 11.66 -24.96
N ASP A 278 4.44 11.54 -23.67
CA ASP A 278 3.44 11.30 -22.62
C ASP A 278 3.38 12.54 -21.72
N ARG A 279 2.17 13.04 -21.42
CA ARG A 279 1.99 14.20 -20.53
C ARG A 279 2.10 13.86 -19.04
N MET A 280 1.80 12.61 -18.70
CA MET A 280 1.99 12.07 -17.36
C MET A 280 3.38 11.45 -17.28
N ILE A 281 4.25 12.08 -16.50
CA ILE A 281 5.64 11.65 -16.35
C ILE A 281 5.69 10.64 -15.22
N MET A 282 6.18 9.43 -15.48
CA MET A 282 6.41 8.45 -14.41
C MET A 282 7.89 8.45 -14.06
N GLY A 283 8.33 9.47 -13.30
CA GLY A 283 9.74 9.60 -12.92
C GLY A 283 10.21 8.43 -12.06
N ASN A 284 9.38 8.01 -11.10
CA ASN A 284 9.61 6.83 -10.29
C ASN A 284 8.30 6.04 -10.13
N ALA A 285 7.99 5.20 -11.11
CA ALA A 285 6.75 4.43 -11.12
C ALA A 285 6.61 3.47 -9.93
N GLN A 286 7.72 3.03 -9.34
CA GLN A 286 7.70 2.25 -8.11
C GLN A 286 7.09 3.07 -6.96
N ASN A 287 7.56 4.29 -6.72
CA ASN A 287 6.96 5.16 -5.69
C ASN A 287 5.46 5.35 -5.91
N SER A 288 5.01 5.57 -7.16
CA SER A 288 3.57 5.71 -7.45
C SER A 288 2.76 4.48 -7.05
N LEU A 289 3.28 3.28 -7.28
CA LEU A 289 2.60 2.03 -6.93
C LEU A 289 2.64 1.76 -5.43
N VAL A 290 3.75 2.05 -4.73
CA VAL A 290 3.79 1.99 -3.26
C VAL A 290 2.80 2.97 -2.66
N GLY A 291 2.78 4.20 -3.17
CA GLY A 291 1.84 5.24 -2.77
C GLY A 291 0.39 4.82 -2.97
N LEU A 292 0.08 4.17 -4.11
CA LEU A 292 -1.24 3.60 -4.35
C LEU A 292 -1.64 2.58 -3.28
N PHE A 293 -0.79 1.61 -2.95
CA PHE A 293 -1.13 0.61 -1.91
C PHE A 293 -1.31 1.25 -0.53
N MET A 294 -0.45 2.20 -0.17
CA MET A 294 -0.57 2.92 1.11
C MET A 294 -1.88 3.70 1.18
N LEU A 295 -2.25 4.43 0.13
CA LEU A 295 -3.52 5.14 0.07
C LEU A 295 -4.70 4.17 0.07
N TRP A 296 -4.64 3.08 -0.70
CA TRP A 296 -5.73 2.10 -0.79
C TRP A 296 -6.07 1.54 0.58
N TRP A 297 -5.07 1.09 1.33
CA TRP A 297 -5.25 0.68 2.72
C TRP A 297 -5.84 1.80 3.57
N ALA A 298 -5.31 3.01 3.47
CA ALA A 298 -5.76 4.11 4.28
C ALA A 298 -7.20 4.57 3.93
N PHE A 299 -7.65 4.39 2.69
CA PHE A 299 -9.04 4.61 2.28
C PHE A 299 -10.02 3.65 2.96
N LEU A 300 -9.59 2.42 3.28
CA LEU A 300 -10.41 1.50 4.07
C LEU A 300 -10.72 2.09 5.45
N ALA A 301 -9.69 2.61 6.12
CA ALA A 301 -9.83 3.28 7.41
C ALA A 301 -10.56 4.64 7.31
N PHE A 302 -10.31 5.41 6.24
CA PHE A 302 -10.97 6.68 5.95
C PHE A 302 -12.49 6.53 5.87
N ASN A 303 -12.95 5.55 5.10
CA ASN A 303 -14.36 5.29 4.91
C ASN A 303 -14.98 4.58 6.12
N SER A 304 -14.27 3.61 6.70
CA SER A 304 -14.72 2.87 7.88
C SER A 304 -14.88 3.76 9.12
N GLY A 305 -13.90 4.63 9.39
CA GLY A 305 -13.93 5.57 10.52
C GLY A 305 -15.01 6.64 10.42
N SER A 306 -15.59 6.83 9.22
CA SER A 306 -16.66 7.78 8.94
C SER A 306 -18.08 7.23 9.23
N ALA A 307 -18.21 5.97 9.62
CA ALA A 307 -19.49 5.37 9.99
C ALA A 307 -20.14 6.08 11.18
N ARG A 308 -21.40 6.50 11.02
CA ARG A 308 -22.20 7.18 12.07
C ARG A 308 -23.59 6.57 12.20
N THR A 309 -24.09 6.47 13.42
CA THR A 309 -25.41 5.91 13.75
C THR A 309 -26.27 6.91 14.51
N LYS A 310 -27.60 6.86 14.32
CA LYS A 310 -28.59 7.66 15.07
C LYS A 310 -29.00 7.01 16.40
N ILE A 311 -28.98 5.68 16.43
CA ILE A 311 -29.47 4.89 17.56
C ILE A 311 -28.28 4.54 18.46
N TYR A 312 -28.19 5.22 19.60
CA TYR A 312 -27.39 4.77 20.73
C TYR A 312 -28.16 3.64 21.43
N SER A 313 -27.99 2.40 20.96
CA SER A 313 -28.73 1.26 21.50
C SER A 313 -28.12 0.75 22.80
N TYR A 314 -28.96 0.34 23.75
CA TYR A 314 -28.63 -0.29 25.04
C TYR A 314 -27.85 -1.62 24.96
N PHE A 315 -27.57 -2.14 23.76
CA PHE A 315 -26.82 -3.37 23.53
C PHE A 315 -25.36 -3.04 23.19
N LYS A 316 -24.47 -3.38 24.13
CA LYS A 316 -23.03 -3.07 24.08
C LYS A 316 -22.20 -4.33 23.90
N SER A 317 -20.99 -4.16 23.38
CA SER A 317 -19.98 -5.21 23.35
C SER A 317 -19.28 -5.41 24.71
N THR A 318 -18.43 -6.44 24.83
CA THR A 318 -17.57 -6.64 26.02
C THR A 318 -16.52 -5.53 26.15
N PHE A 319 -16.13 -4.88 25.04
CA PHE A 319 -15.39 -3.63 25.07
C PHE A 319 -16.29 -2.41 25.32
N GLY A 320 -17.52 -2.40 24.79
CA GLY A 320 -18.52 -1.35 25.04
C GLY A 320 -19.02 -0.61 23.80
N VAL A 321 -18.81 -1.13 22.57
CA VAL A 321 -19.12 -0.46 21.29
C VAL A 321 -20.60 -0.62 20.87
N SER A 322 -21.14 0.40 20.19
CA SER A 322 -22.43 0.32 19.46
C SER A 322 -22.37 -0.61 18.25
N ILE A 323 -23.24 -1.63 18.26
CA ILE A 323 -23.41 -2.66 17.21
C ILE A 323 -23.56 -2.06 15.82
N PHE A 324 -24.40 -1.04 15.69
CA PHE A 324 -24.74 -0.47 14.41
C PHE A 324 -23.53 0.20 13.73
N LYS A 325 -22.63 0.81 14.52
CA LYS A 325 -21.45 1.50 13.95
C LYS A 325 -20.50 0.50 13.31
N TRP A 326 -20.37 -0.69 13.89
CA TRP A 326 -19.56 -1.77 13.35
C TRP A 326 -20.08 -2.32 12.03
N ASN A 327 -21.39 -2.58 11.94
CA ASN A 327 -22.00 -3.07 10.71
C ASN A 327 -21.75 -2.10 9.55
N PHE A 328 -21.92 -0.79 9.80
CA PHE A 328 -21.64 0.22 8.78
C PHE A 328 -20.14 0.43 8.51
N SER A 329 -19.27 0.26 9.50
CA SER A 329 -17.80 0.26 9.32
C SER A 329 -17.35 -0.89 8.41
N ALA A 330 -17.86 -2.10 8.67
CA ALA A 330 -17.61 -3.29 7.86
C ALA A 330 -18.10 -3.09 6.42
N LYS A 331 -19.34 -2.60 6.26
CA LYS A 331 -19.92 -2.28 4.95
C LYS A 331 -19.11 -1.24 4.21
N ALA A 332 -18.76 -0.12 4.86
CA ALA A 332 -17.93 0.93 4.28
C ALA A 332 -16.61 0.39 3.76
N THR A 333 -16.00 -0.53 4.50
CA THR A 333 -14.74 -1.16 4.11
C THR A 333 -14.91 -2.03 2.87
N VAL A 334 -15.92 -2.91 2.87
CA VAL A 334 -16.17 -3.84 1.77
C VAL A 334 -16.55 -3.12 0.49
N THR A 335 -17.44 -2.14 0.54
CA THR A 335 -17.82 -1.33 -0.63
C THR A 335 -16.64 -0.51 -1.15
N THR A 336 -15.75 -0.01 -0.27
CA THR A 336 -14.52 0.68 -0.68
C THR A 336 -13.63 -0.25 -1.49
N MET A 337 -13.45 -1.49 -1.02
CA MET A 337 -12.69 -2.50 -1.73
C MET A 337 -13.36 -2.86 -3.07
N ILE A 338 -14.67 -3.08 -3.10
CA ILE A 338 -15.39 -3.44 -4.33
C ILE A 338 -15.35 -2.29 -5.37
N SER A 339 -15.46 -1.04 -4.92
CA SER A 339 -15.32 0.14 -5.81
C SER A 339 -13.96 0.15 -6.51
N SER A 340 -12.89 -0.17 -5.77
CA SER A 340 -11.53 -0.23 -6.33
C SER A 340 -11.35 -1.28 -7.43
N PHE A 341 -12.10 -2.39 -7.38
CA PHE A 341 -12.12 -3.39 -8.44
C PHE A 341 -12.69 -2.82 -9.74
N GLY A 342 -13.77 -2.04 -9.65
CA GLY A 342 -14.36 -1.36 -10.80
C GLY A 342 -13.38 -0.40 -11.47
N GLY A 343 -12.65 0.39 -10.68
CA GLY A 343 -11.64 1.31 -11.19
C GLY A 343 -10.45 0.61 -11.85
N GLY A 344 -9.93 -0.44 -11.22
CA GLY A 344 -8.82 -1.24 -11.76
C GLY A 344 -9.18 -1.99 -13.05
N ILE A 345 -10.36 -2.63 -13.10
CA ILE A 345 -10.83 -3.35 -14.30
C ILE A 345 -10.99 -2.41 -15.47
N LEU A 346 -11.57 -1.22 -15.26
CA LEU A 346 -11.65 -0.22 -16.31
C LEU A 346 -10.26 0.16 -16.81
N ALA A 347 -9.33 0.46 -15.89
CA ALA A 347 -7.98 0.90 -16.27
C ALA A 347 -7.27 -0.13 -17.14
N LEU A 348 -7.32 -1.41 -16.74
CA LEU A 348 -6.75 -2.52 -17.49
C LEU A 348 -7.42 -2.66 -18.87
N THR A 349 -8.75 -2.57 -18.93
CA THR A 349 -9.52 -2.69 -20.17
C THR A 349 -9.19 -1.55 -21.14
N VAL A 350 -9.21 -0.31 -20.67
CA VAL A 350 -8.93 0.88 -21.48
C VAL A 350 -7.47 0.87 -21.95
N CYS A 351 -6.52 0.51 -21.08
CA CYS A 351 -5.13 0.34 -21.48
C CYS A 351 -4.98 -0.71 -22.57
N TYR A 352 -5.56 -1.91 -22.37
CA TYR A 352 -5.49 -2.99 -23.32
C TYR A 352 -6.05 -2.60 -24.70
N VAL A 353 -7.23 -1.98 -24.73
CA VAL A 353 -7.94 -1.61 -25.96
C VAL A 353 -7.26 -0.44 -26.68
N PHE A 354 -6.93 0.65 -25.98
CA PHE A 354 -6.48 1.89 -26.62
C PHE A 354 -4.95 1.98 -26.77
N TYR A 355 -4.17 1.16 -26.05
CA TYR A 355 -2.71 1.19 -26.06
C TYR A 355 -2.08 -0.10 -26.58
N ARG A 356 -2.79 -0.80 -27.48
CA ARG A 356 -2.29 -2.00 -28.18
C ARG A 356 -1.78 -3.08 -27.21
N GLY A 357 -2.51 -3.32 -26.13
CA GLY A 357 -2.14 -4.32 -25.12
C GLY A 357 -1.08 -3.87 -24.10
N LYS A 358 -0.58 -2.62 -24.17
CA LYS A 358 0.32 -2.06 -23.16
C LYS A 358 -0.45 -1.48 -21.98
N ILE A 359 0.04 -1.74 -20.76
CA ILE A 359 -0.60 -1.31 -19.52
C ILE A 359 0.15 -0.11 -18.96
N LYS A 360 -0.40 1.08 -19.22
CA LYS A 360 0.16 2.35 -18.77
C LYS A 360 -0.11 2.55 -17.27
N VAL A 361 0.94 2.44 -16.46
CA VAL A 361 0.89 2.44 -14.98
C VAL A 361 0.14 3.66 -14.43
N GLY A 362 0.40 4.85 -14.97
CA GLY A 362 -0.25 6.08 -14.52
C GLY A 362 -1.78 6.06 -14.63
N TYR A 363 -2.35 5.43 -15.68
CA TYR A 363 -3.81 5.29 -15.78
C TYR A 363 -4.36 4.26 -14.78
N VAL A 364 -3.61 3.20 -14.48
CA VAL A 364 -4.03 2.23 -13.44
C VAL A 364 -4.05 2.90 -12.07
N VAL A 365 -2.99 3.61 -11.71
CA VAL A 365 -2.90 4.36 -10.45
C VAL A 365 -4.06 5.36 -10.33
N THR A 366 -4.25 6.21 -11.34
CA THR A 366 -5.29 7.25 -11.30
C THR A 366 -6.72 6.70 -11.31
N CYS A 367 -7.00 5.63 -12.06
CA CYS A 367 -8.34 5.03 -12.12
C CYS A 367 -8.71 4.28 -10.83
N VAL A 368 -7.80 3.49 -10.27
CA VAL A 368 -8.02 2.84 -8.95
C VAL A 368 -8.22 3.93 -7.89
N PHE A 369 -7.35 4.93 -7.88
CA PHE A 369 -7.47 6.03 -6.92
C PHE A 369 -8.78 6.82 -7.08
N SER A 370 -9.19 7.14 -8.31
CA SER A 370 -10.48 7.78 -8.62
C SER A 370 -11.67 6.99 -8.05
N SER A 371 -11.66 5.67 -8.17
CA SER A 371 -12.75 4.83 -7.64
C SER A 371 -12.80 4.81 -6.11
N LEU A 372 -11.64 4.85 -5.44
CA LEU A 372 -11.55 5.02 -3.98
C LEU A 372 -12.06 6.39 -3.53
N VAL A 373 -11.81 7.44 -4.32
CA VAL A 373 -12.32 8.79 -4.08
C VAL A 373 -13.85 8.84 -4.19
N ALA A 374 -14.45 8.29 -5.25
CA ALA A 374 -15.87 8.45 -5.48
C ALA A 374 -16.75 7.76 -4.41
N ILE A 375 -16.34 6.57 -3.95
CA ILE A 375 -17.11 5.81 -2.96
C ILE A 375 -17.14 6.49 -1.58
N THR A 376 -16.21 7.41 -1.28
CA THR A 376 -16.20 8.16 0.00
C THR A 376 -17.51 8.89 0.29
N GLY A 377 -18.26 9.31 -0.73
CA GLY A 377 -19.54 9.99 -0.54
C GLY A 377 -20.63 9.06 0.00
N SER A 378 -20.57 7.77 -0.33
CA SER A 378 -21.69 6.82 -0.20
C SER A 378 -21.33 5.47 0.45
N CYS A 379 -20.12 5.34 1.01
CA CYS A 379 -19.49 4.05 1.33
C CYS A 379 -20.33 3.05 2.15
N TYR A 380 -21.21 3.46 3.07
CA TYR A 380 -22.07 2.50 3.81
C TYR A 380 -23.57 2.63 3.52
N ILE A 381 -23.97 3.45 2.55
CA ILE A 381 -25.39 3.70 2.21
C ILE A 381 -25.78 3.15 0.84
N VAL A 382 -24.92 2.33 0.23
CA VAL A 382 -25.11 1.67 -1.07
C VAL A 382 -24.86 0.17 -0.95
N ALA A 383 -25.44 -0.62 -1.84
CA ALA A 383 -25.19 -2.05 -1.95
C ALA A 383 -23.79 -2.35 -2.49
N ALA A 384 -23.33 -3.60 -2.31
CA ALA A 384 -22.01 -4.04 -2.75
C ALA A 384 -21.80 -3.87 -4.27
N TRP A 385 -22.80 -4.26 -5.08
CA TRP A 385 -22.73 -4.14 -6.54
C TRP A 385 -22.81 -2.67 -7.02
N GLU A 386 -23.52 -1.81 -6.29
CA GLU A 386 -23.61 -0.37 -6.58
C GLU A 386 -22.23 0.27 -6.41
N ALA A 387 -21.48 -0.13 -5.38
CA ALA A 387 -20.12 0.33 -5.17
C ALA A 387 -19.19 0.00 -6.35
N PHE A 388 -19.30 -1.20 -6.93
CA PHE A 388 -18.58 -1.56 -8.15
C PHE A 388 -18.89 -0.62 -9.31
N VAL A 389 -20.19 -0.33 -9.52
CA VAL A 389 -20.65 0.57 -10.59
C VAL A 389 -20.15 2.00 -10.37
N ILE A 390 -20.23 2.51 -9.15
CA ILE A 390 -19.74 3.84 -8.76
C ILE A 390 -18.24 3.96 -9.05
N GLY A 391 -17.45 2.94 -8.69
CA GLY A 391 -16.02 2.90 -8.94
C GLY A 391 -15.67 2.84 -10.43
N PHE A 392 -16.34 1.97 -11.18
CA PHE A 392 -16.14 1.82 -12.63
C PHE A 392 -16.51 3.10 -13.41
N SER A 393 -17.64 3.73 -13.09
CA SER A 393 -18.05 4.97 -13.74
C SER A 393 -17.14 6.14 -13.35
N SER A 394 -16.70 6.20 -12.09
CA SER A 394 -15.73 7.21 -11.63
C SER A 394 -14.44 7.14 -12.43
N ALA A 395 -13.86 5.95 -12.54
CA ALA A 395 -12.64 5.75 -13.32
C ALA A 395 -12.84 6.11 -14.80
N SER A 396 -14.04 5.92 -15.35
CA SER A 396 -14.37 6.28 -16.74
C SER A 396 -14.38 7.79 -16.93
N LEU A 397 -14.99 8.51 -15.99
CA LEU A 397 -15.00 9.96 -15.96
C LEU A 397 -13.60 10.52 -15.73
N CYS A 398 -12.82 9.91 -14.84
CA CYS A 398 -11.43 10.29 -14.57
C CYS A 398 -10.55 10.12 -15.82
N PHE A 399 -10.60 8.94 -16.47
CA PHE A 399 -9.85 8.70 -17.70
C PHE A 399 -10.24 9.70 -18.79
N LEU A 400 -11.54 9.95 -18.99
CA LEU A 400 -12.01 10.93 -19.96
C LEU A 400 -11.52 12.35 -19.61
N ALA A 401 -11.54 12.74 -18.34
CA ALA A 401 -11.05 14.03 -17.89
C ALA A 401 -9.55 14.20 -18.15
N ILE A 402 -8.74 13.15 -17.90
CA ILE A 402 -7.31 13.16 -18.25
C ILE A 402 -7.14 13.33 -19.76
N LYS A 403 -7.92 12.60 -20.58
CA LYS A 403 -7.87 12.74 -22.05
C LYS A 403 -8.27 14.10 -22.57
N LEU A 404 -9.28 14.73 -21.96
CA LEU A 404 -9.67 16.09 -22.28
C LEU A 404 -8.56 17.08 -21.88
N ALA A 405 -7.97 16.93 -20.70
CA ALA A 405 -6.84 17.78 -20.26
C ALA A 405 -5.64 17.64 -21.21
N GLU A 406 -5.30 16.41 -21.61
CA GLU A 406 -4.27 16.11 -22.62
C GLU A 406 -4.56 16.72 -24.00
N GLY A 407 -5.81 17.07 -24.31
CA GLY A 407 -6.20 17.79 -25.53
C GLY A 407 -6.06 19.31 -25.44
N THR A 408 -5.75 19.86 -24.26
CA THR A 408 -5.73 21.31 -23.99
C THR A 408 -4.33 21.78 -23.57
N ASN A 409 -4.17 23.07 -23.23
CA ASN A 409 -2.94 23.61 -22.65
C ASN A 409 -2.87 23.45 -21.12
N HIS A 410 -3.70 22.58 -20.56
CA HIS A 410 -3.73 22.28 -19.14
C HIS A 410 -2.69 21.21 -18.77
N ASP A 411 -2.04 21.40 -17.63
CA ASP A 411 -0.98 20.50 -17.15
C ASP A 411 -1.12 20.25 -15.65
N ASP A 412 -1.56 19.04 -15.33
CA ASP A 412 -1.76 18.56 -13.97
C ASP A 412 -0.89 17.29 -13.83
N PRO A 413 0.33 17.40 -13.24
CA PRO A 413 1.34 16.34 -13.29
C PRO A 413 0.85 14.99 -12.78
N VAL A 414 0.06 15.01 -11.70
CA VAL A 414 -0.44 13.81 -11.01
C VAL A 414 -1.91 13.54 -11.30
N ALA A 415 -2.52 14.32 -12.20
CA ALA A 415 -3.96 14.30 -12.50
C ALA A 415 -4.85 14.56 -11.27
N SER A 416 -4.43 15.41 -10.32
CA SER A 416 -5.17 15.76 -9.10
C SER A 416 -6.62 16.19 -9.40
N PHE A 417 -6.85 17.02 -10.42
CA PHE A 417 -8.20 17.46 -10.80
C PHE A 417 -9.06 16.30 -11.30
N ALA A 418 -8.52 15.44 -12.17
CA ALA A 418 -9.29 14.32 -12.70
C ALA A 418 -9.58 13.27 -11.62
N VAL A 419 -8.60 12.95 -10.77
CA VAL A 419 -8.73 11.95 -9.71
C VAL A 419 -9.63 12.47 -8.59
N HIS A 420 -9.46 13.70 -8.12
CA HIS A 420 -10.20 14.21 -6.97
C HIS A 420 -11.38 15.10 -7.33
N GLY A 421 -11.21 16.01 -8.28
CA GLY A 421 -12.24 16.98 -8.65
C GLY A 421 -13.42 16.30 -9.33
N VAL A 422 -13.15 15.61 -10.44
CA VAL A 422 -14.19 14.91 -11.23
C VAL A 422 -14.80 13.77 -10.43
N SER A 423 -13.97 12.90 -9.85
CA SER A 423 -14.45 11.76 -9.07
C SER A 423 -15.16 12.17 -7.77
N GLY A 424 -14.74 13.27 -7.13
CA GLY A 424 -15.39 13.79 -5.93
C GLY A 424 -16.78 14.37 -6.23
N VAL A 425 -16.91 15.12 -7.33
CA VAL A 425 -18.22 15.58 -7.83
C VAL A 425 -19.11 14.38 -8.17
N TRP A 426 -18.56 13.38 -8.88
CA TRP A 426 -19.28 12.15 -9.16
C TRP A 426 -19.70 11.42 -7.88
N GLY A 427 -18.83 11.33 -6.88
CA GLY A 427 -19.14 10.70 -5.58
C GLY A 427 -20.32 11.37 -4.86
N LEU A 428 -20.39 12.71 -4.86
CA LEU A 428 -21.53 13.44 -4.33
C LEU A 428 -22.83 13.15 -5.10
N ILE A 429 -22.75 13.14 -6.43
CA ILE A 429 -23.90 12.85 -7.29
C ILE A 429 -24.36 11.40 -7.10
N ALA A 430 -23.42 10.46 -6.97
CA ALA A 430 -23.70 9.05 -6.75
C ALA A 430 -24.51 8.81 -5.47
N VAL A 431 -24.26 9.57 -4.40
CA VAL A 431 -25.13 9.56 -3.21
C VAL A 431 -26.58 9.87 -3.57
N GLY A 432 -26.81 10.91 -4.38
CA GLY A 432 -28.16 11.28 -4.81
C GLY A 432 -28.83 10.24 -5.71
N ILE A 433 -28.06 9.34 -6.34
CA ILE A 433 -28.58 8.30 -7.24
C ILE A 433 -28.83 7.00 -6.48
N PHE A 434 -27.87 6.55 -5.68
CA PHE A 434 -27.80 5.19 -5.13
C PHE A 434 -28.15 5.09 -3.64
N ALA A 435 -28.17 6.19 -2.89
CA ALA A 435 -28.43 6.12 -1.45
C ALA A 435 -29.74 5.39 -1.13
N GLN A 436 -29.67 4.48 -0.17
CA GLN A 436 -30.83 3.77 0.37
C GLN A 436 -31.17 4.38 1.72
N ALA A 437 -32.41 4.83 1.93
CA ALA A 437 -32.83 5.38 3.20
C ALA A 437 -32.78 4.31 4.31
N ASP A 438 -32.22 4.68 5.45
CA ASP A 438 -32.15 3.83 6.64
C ASP A 438 -32.27 4.72 7.88
N ASP A 439 -33.36 4.53 8.63
CA ASP A 439 -33.66 5.31 9.83
C ASP A 439 -32.62 5.15 10.95
N ARG A 440 -31.83 4.08 10.91
CA ARG A 440 -30.75 3.81 11.87
C ARG A 440 -29.52 4.68 11.59
N ILE A 441 -29.42 5.26 10.39
CA ILE A 441 -28.24 6.00 9.91
C ILE A 441 -28.58 7.49 9.80
N GLU A 442 -27.72 8.35 10.35
CA GLU A 442 -27.90 9.81 10.22
C GLU A 442 -27.73 10.28 8.77
N ALA A 443 -26.79 9.65 8.06
CA ALA A 443 -26.46 9.94 6.69
C ALA A 443 -27.56 9.49 5.69
N ALA A 444 -28.37 8.49 6.01
CA ALA A 444 -29.32 7.89 5.07
C ALA A 444 -30.78 8.33 5.32
N LYS A 445 -31.03 9.64 5.38
CA LYS A 445 -32.40 10.17 5.65
C LYS A 445 -33.33 10.07 4.44
N TYR A 446 -32.79 10.17 3.24
CA TYR A 446 -33.56 10.26 2.00
C TYR A 446 -33.08 9.20 1.04
N ASP A 447 -34.01 8.62 0.29
CA ASP A 447 -33.70 7.75 -0.83
C ASP A 447 -33.07 8.53 -1.99
N GLY A 448 -32.15 7.87 -2.68
CA GLY A 448 -31.64 8.29 -3.97
C GLY A 448 -32.59 7.95 -5.12
N LEU A 449 -32.22 8.41 -6.31
CA LEU A 449 -33.04 8.29 -7.52
C LEU A 449 -33.47 6.86 -7.85
N LEU A 450 -32.58 5.87 -7.70
CA LEU A 450 -32.88 4.47 -8.01
C LEU A 450 -33.82 3.82 -6.98
N ASN A 451 -33.90 4.39 -5.78
CA ASN A 451 -34.80 3.98 -4.71
C ASN A 451 -36.09 4.81 -4.69
N GLY A 452 -36.34 5.65 -5.71
CA GLY A 452 -37.55 6.44 -5.86
C GLY A 452 -37.52 7.85 -5.25
N GLY A 453 -36.38 8.29 -4.69
CA GLY A 453 -36.23 9.62 -4.10
C GLY A 453 -35.63 10.65 -5.06
N TYR A 454 -36.30 11.81 -5.22
CA TYR A 454 -35.84 12.89 -6.11
C TYR A 454 -35.23 14.09 -5.37
N TYR A 455 -35.50 14.22 -4.07
CA TYR A 455 -35.03 15.35 -3.27
C TYR A 455 -33.51 15.34 -3.12
N LEU A 456 -32.95 14.18 -2.77
CA LEU A 456 -31.54 14.05 -2.44
C LEU A 456 -30.64 14.40 -3.62
N ILE A 457 -30.96 13.93 -4.83
CA ILE A 457 -30.16 14.26 -6.02
C ILE A 457 -30.07 15.77 -6.28
N GLY A 458 -31.17 16.51 -6.11
CA GLY A 458 -31.17 17.96 -6.26
C GLY A 458 -30.27 18.66 -5.25
N VAL A 459 -30.33 18.22 -3.98
CA VAL A 459 -29.49 18.75 -2.89
C VAL A 459 -28.01 18.42 -3.12
N GLN A 460 -27.69 17.21 -3.56
CA GLN A 460 -26.32 16.79 -3.84
C GLN A 460 -25.71 17.55 -5.03
N CYS A 461 -26.48 17.78 -6.10
CA CYS A 461 -26.05 18.62 -7.21
C CYS A 461 -25.79 20.06 -6.78
N LEU A 462 -26.65 20.64 -5.93
CA LEU A 462 -26.45 21.97 -5.37
C LEU A 462 -25.17 22.01 -4.50
N ALA A 463 -24.98 21.04 -3.62
CA ALA A 463 -23.79 20.92 -2.79
C ALA A 463 -22.52 20.87 -3.64
N ALA A 464 -22.49 20.00 -4.65
CA ALA A 464 -21.35 19.89 -5.57
C ALA A 464 -21.06 21.21 -6.28
N LEU A 465 -22.10 21.87 -6.81
CA LEU A 465 -21.96 23.17 -7.50
C LEU A 465 -21.36 24.23 -6.56
N VAL A 466 -21.91 24.37 -5.35
CA VAL A 466 -21.49 25.42 -4.41
C VAL A 466 -20.07 25.17 -3.91
N ILE A 467 -19.72 23.92 -3.61
CA ILE A 467 -18.36 23.55 -3.19
C ILE A 467 -17.36 23.87 -4.31
N VAL A 468 -17.65 23.50 -5.55
CA VAL A 468 -16.77 23.76 -6.71
C VAL A 468 -16.62 25.25 -7.00
N VAL A 469 -17.72 26.01 -6.94
CA VAL A 469 -17.66 27.47 -7.18
C VAL A 469 -16.85 28.16 -6.08
N TRP A 470 -17.05 27.78 -4.83
CA TRP A 470 -16.29 28.30 -3.69
C TRP A 470 -14.80 28.00 -3.83
N SER A 471 -14.44 26.73 -4.00
CA SER A 471 -13.05 26.28 -4.07
C SER A 471 -12.31 26.96 -5.23
N MET A 472 -12.91 27.03 -6.43
CA MET A 472 -12.27 27.65 -7.58
C MET A 472 -12.06 29.16 -7.36
N SER A 473 -13.08 29.86 -6.90
CA SER A 473 -13.04 31.32 -6.73
C SER A 473 -12.05 31.73 -5.64
N THR A 474 -12.09 31.04 -4.50
CA THR A 474 -11.22 31.34 -3.36
C THR A 474 -9.78 30.92 -3.60
N THR A 475 -9.55 29.78 -4.28
CA THR A 475 -8.21 29.38 -4.71
C THR A 475 -7.60 30.41 -5.63
N TYR A 476 -8.34 30.92 -6.62
CA TYR A 476 -7.84 31.95 -7.52
C TYR A 476 -7.42 33.22 -6.76
N LEU A 477 -8.27 33.72 -5.86
CA LEU A 477 -7.98 34.91 -5.06
C LEU A 477 -6.78 34.71 -4.13
N LEU A 478 -6.65 33.52 -3.53
CA LEU A 478 -5.55 33.16 -2.66
C LEU A 478 -4.24 33.08 -3.44
N LEU A 479 -4.23 32.37 -4.58
CA LEU A 479 -3.03 32.27 -5.42
C LEU A 479 -2.63 33.62 -5.99
N TRP A 480 -3.60 34.43 -6.42
CA TRP A 480 -3.39 35.82 -6.81
C TRP A 480 -2.70 36.60 -5.68
N PHE A 481 -3.21 36.53 -4.45
CA PHE A 481 -2.61 37.20 -3.31
C PHE A 481 -1.17 36.73 -3.05
N ILE A 482 -0.92 35.42 -3.05
CA ILE A 482 0.42 34.87 -2.83
C ILE A 482 1.38 35.36 -3.91
N ASP A 483 0.99 35.26 -5.18
CA ASP A 483 1.81 35.65 -6.33
C ASP A 483 2.17 37.15 -6.33
N HIS A 484 1.33 37.99 -5.70
CA HIS A 484 1.63 39.42 -5.48
C HIS A 484 2.69 39.66 -4.39
N VAL A 485 2.87 38.72 -3.46
CA VAL A 485 3.84 38.82 -2.36
C VAL A 485 5.13 38.08 -2.70
N ILE A 486 5.02 36.87 -3.23
CA ILE A 486 6.12 35.98 -3.62
C ILE A 486 5.74 35.32 -4.95
N PRO A 487 6.59 35.38 -5.99
CA PRO A 487 6.32 34.71 -7.26
C PRO A 487 5.93 33.24 -7.03
N LEU A 488 4.75 32.87 -7.51
CA LEU A 488 4.20 31.54 -7.27
C LEU A 488 4.94 30.47 -8.08
N ARG A 489 5.37 30.81 -9.30
CA ARG A 489 6.12 29.92 -10.19
C ARG A 489 7.63 30.12 -9.99
N MET A 490 8.39 29.04 -10.13
CA MET A 490 9.86 29.09 -10.15
C MET A 490 10.38 29.78 -11.41
N ASP A 491 11.60 30.30 -11.33
CA ASP A 491 12.31 30.81 -12.50
C ASP A 491 12.63 29.67 -13.47
N LEU A 492 12.73 30.00 -14.77
CA LEU A 492 12.91 29.02 -15.85
C LEU A 492 14.12 28.11 -15.63
N VAL A 493 15.25 28.68 -15.17
CA VAL A 493 16.48 27.92 -14.92
C VAL A 493 16.29 26.90 -13.79
N ASP A 494 15.66 27.32 -12.68
CA ASP A 494 15.38 26.44 -11.55
C ASP A 494 14.37 25.35 -11.92
N GLU A 495 13.36 25.69 -12.72
CA GLU A 495 12.40 24.72 -13.26
C GLU A 495 13.09 23.69 -14.16
N LEU A 496 14.08 24.09 -14.98
CA LEU A 496 14.83 23.21 -15.85
C LEU A 496 15.82 22.31 -15.10
N LEU A 497 16.58 22.87 -14.15
CA LEU A 497 17.52 22.13 -13.30
C LEU A 497 16.80 21.15 -12.34
N GLY A 498 15.61 21.54 -11.87
CA GLY A 498 14.83 20.80 -10.90
C GLY A 498 14.93 21.41 -9.50
N ALA A 499 13.82 21.36 -8.78
CA ALA A 499 13.67 21.96 -7.46
C ALA A 499 14.56 21.26 -6.40
N ASP A 500 14.93 19.99 -6.60
CA ASP A 500 15.82 19.28 -5.68
C ASP A 500 17.19 19.94 -5.64
N TYR A 501 17.72 20.33 -6.81
CA TYR A 501 18.97 21.07 -6.89
C TYR A 501 18.77 22.54 -6.47
N ALA A 502 17.81 23.24 -7.08
CA ALA A 502 17.63 24.68 -6.89
C ALA A 502 17.25 25.07 -5.45
N THR A 503 16.47 24.22 -4.75
CA THR A 503 15.99 24.51 -3.39
C THR A 503 16.78 23.77 -2.32
N HIS A 504 17.14 22.51 -2.57
CA HIS A 504 17.72 21.62 -1.54
C HIS A 504 19.19 21.27 -1.78
N ASN A 505 19.79 21.72 -2.89
CA ASN A 505 21.15 21.41 -3.30
C ASN A 505 21.42 19.90 -3.41
N ILE A 506 20.43 19.15 -3.91
CA ILE A 506 20.50 17.71 -4.14
C ILE A 506 20.51 17.45 -5.64
N LEU A 507 21.60 16.85 -6.12
CA LEU A 507 21.74 16.44 -7.51
C LEU A 507 21.62 14.92 -7.62
N HIS A 508 20.68 14.45 -8.44
CA HIS A 508 20.53 13.02 -8.70
C HIS A 508 21.57 12.51 -9.68
N ALA A 509 22.11 11.32 -9.42
CA ALA A 509 23.11 10.67 -10.28
C ALA A 509 22.61 10.50 -11.73
N ASP A 510 21.31 10.23 -11.91
CA ASP A 510 20.69 9.96 -13.22
C ASP A 510 20.38 11.21 -14.05
N ILE A 511 20.45 12.40 -13.46
CA ILE A 511 20.18 13.65 -14.17
C ILE A 511 21.46 14.16 -14.85
N GLY A 512 22.64 13.76 -14.37
CA GLY A 512 23.95 14.07 -14.96
C GLY A 512 24.26 15.57 -14.99
N ILE A 513 25.41 15.96 -14.43
CA ILE A 513 25.93 17.33 -14.57
C ILE A 513 25.97 17.74 -16.05
N GLU A 514 26.28 16.81 -16.95
CA GLU A 514 26.31 17.03 -18.40
C GLU A 514 24.98 17.45 -19.01
N ARG A 515 23.84 16.92 -18.54
CA ARG A 515 22.52 17.32 -19.08
C ARG A 515 22.08 18.65 -18.52
N ALA A 516 22.33 18.91 -17.23
CA ALA A 516 22.09 20.21 -16.62
C ALA A 516 22.93 21.31 -17.28
N VAL A 517 24.23 21.07 -17.45
CA VAL A 517 25.16 21.96 -18.18
C VAL A 517 24.80 22.04 -19.66
N GLY A 518 24.37 20.96 -20.28
CA GLY A 518 23.91 20.92 -21.68
C GLY A 518 22.68 21.80 -21.91
N VAL A 519 21.67 21.71 -21.03
CA VAL A 519 20.47 22.57 -21.08
C VAL A 519 20.84 24.04 -20.84
N LEU A 520 21.71 24.31 -19.87
CA LEU A 520 22.22 25.67 -19.63
C LEU A 520 23.01 26.20 -20.82
N LYS A 521 23.79 25.35 -21.49
CA LYS A 521 24.57 25.69 -22.68
C LYS A 521 23.69 25.91 -23.90
N GLU A 522 22.71 25.06 -24.16
CA GLU A 522 21.71 25.28 -25.22
C GLU A 522 20.94 26.58 -25.00
N PHE A 523 20.56 26.87 -23.76
CA PHE A 523 19.92 28.13 -23.41
C PHE A 523 20.85 29.32 -23.63
N HIS A 524 22.12 29.23 -23.21
CA HIS A 524 23.14 30.24 -23.44
C HIS A 524 23.38 30.47 -24.94
N ASP A 525 23.61 29.41 -25.71
CA ASP A 525 23.86 29.45 -27.15
C ASP A 525 22.64 30.01 -27.91
N PHE A 526 21.41 29.62 -27.53
CA PHE A 526 20.17 30.19 -28.07
C PHE A 526 20.06 31.70 -27.77
N THR A 527 20.44 32.14 -26.57
CA THR A 527 20.44 33.58 -26.25
C THR A 527 21.54 34.35 -26.98
N GLN A 528 22.63 33.69 -27.39
CA GLN A 528 23.70 34.31 -28.19
C GLN A 528 23.43 34.33 -29.69
N GLU A 529 22.69 33.37 -30.25
CA GLU A 529 22.27 33.39 -31.66
C GLU A 529 21.28 34.54 -31.97
N ILE A 530 20.69 35.14 -30.94
CA ILE A 530 19.83 36.33 -31.05
C ILE A 530 20.71 37.60 -30.95
N GLU A 531 21.65 37.77 -31.89
CA GLU A 531 22.22 39.10 -32.15
C GLU A 531 21.21 39.97 -32.92
N PRO A 532 21.16 41.30 -32.68
CA PRO A 532 20.17 42.19 -33.28
C PRO A 532 20.50 42.47 -34.75
N THR A 533 20.28 41.51 -35.65
CA THR A 533 20.30 41.79 -37.09
C THR A 533 19.05 42.58 -37.43
N GLY A 534 19.22 43.89 -37.66
CA GLY A 534 18.18 44.90 -37.81
C GLY A 534 17.27 44.77 -39.04
N ASN A 535 16.55 43.65 -39.18
CA ASN A 535 15.40 43.53 -40.08
C ASN A 535 14.19 42.93 -39.34
N ASN A 536 13.27 43.83 -38.99
CA ASN A 536 11.99 43.61 -38.31
C ASN A 536 10.99 42.78 -39.14
N LEU A 537 11.19 41.48 -39.30
CA LEU A 537 10.10 40.59 -39.76
C LEU A 537 10.12 39.17 -39.16
N GLY A 538 11.27 38.67 -38.70
CA GLY A 538 11.37 37.37 -38.00
C GLY A 538 11.05 37.45 -36.50
N HIS A 539 11.19 38.64 -35.90
CA HIS A 539 10.94 38.88 -34.48
C HIS A 539 9.44 38.86 -34.13
N SER A 540 8.53 39.10 -35.09
CA SER A 540 7.09 39.06 -34.82
C SER A 540 6.51 37.65 -34.94
N LEU A 541 6.95 36.81 -35.87
CA LEU A 541 6.27 35.53 -36.13
C LEU A 541 6.55 34.42 -35.09
N TYR A 542 7.73 34.41 -34.45
CA TYR A 542 8.04 33.41 -33.40
C TYR A 542 7.65 33.89 -32.00
N LEU A 543 7.68 35.20 -31.74
CA LEU A 543 7.09 35.77 -30.53
C LEU A 543 5.55 35.77 -30.64
N GLU A 544 4.89 36.17 -31.73
CA GLU A 544 3.42 36.10 -31.82
C GLU A 544 2.84 34.69 -31.70
N ALA A 545 3.61 33.64 -32.06
CA ALA A 545 3.20 32.25 -31.85
C ALA A 545 3.30 31.79 -30.38
N ASN A 546 4.17 32.39 -29.57
CA ASN A 546 4.41 32.01 -28.16
C ASN A 546 4.07 33.10 -27.12
N TYR A 547 3.69 34.31 -27.54
CA TYR A 547 3.47 35.49 -26.70
C TYR A 547 2.00 35.94 -26.63
N GLN A 548 1.07 34.97 -26.69
CA GLN A 548 -0.31 35.15 -26.21
C GLN A 548 -0.50 34.70 -24.75
N GLN A 549 0.59 34.38 -24.04
CA GLN A 549 0.57 34.22 -22.57
C GLN A 549 0.93 35.56 -21.91
N LYS A 550 -0.07 36.21 -21.30
CA LYS A 550 0.12 37.40 -20.46
C LYS A 550 1.00 37.05 -19.24
N LEU A 551 2.31 37.30 -19.34
CA LEU A 551 3.18 37.39 -18.17
C LEU A 551 2.99 38.78 -17.51
N PRO A 552 2.69 38.89 -16.21
CA PRO A 552 2.79 40.16 -15.50
C PRO A 552 4.26 40.59 -15.40
N ALA A 553 4.49 41.90 -15.50
CA ALA A 553 5.81 42.51 -15.56
C ALA A 553 6.67 42.18 -14.32
N LEU A 554 7.88 41.66 -14.57
CA LEU A 554 8.92 41.41 -13.58
C LEU A 554 9.28 42.70 -12.80
N PRO A 555 9.34 42.69 -11.46
CA PRO A 555 9.95 43.77 -10.69
C PRO A 555 11.45 43.77 -10.90
N ARG A 556 11.99 44.82 -11.53
CA ARG A 556 13.44 45.04 -11.61
C ARG A 556 13.97 45.49 -10.24
N GLY A 557 14.89 44.69 -9.69
CA GLY A 557 15.91 45.15 -8.76
C GLY A 557 15.73 44.67 -7.32
N LYS A 558 16.51 43.64 -6.94
CA LYS A 558 17.31 43.54 -5.71
C LYS A 558 17.92 42.12 -5.59
N SER A 559 18.96 41.86 -6.38
CA SER A 559 19.82 40.67 -6.21
C SER A 559 21.30 41.03 -6.35
N ALA A 560 21.70 42.17 -5.78
CA ALA A 560 23.10 42.57 -5.69
C ALA A 560 23.41 42.97 -4.25
N LYS A 561 23.50 41.97 -3.37
CA LYS A 561 24.21 41.97 -2.06
C LYS A 561 23.80 40.72 -1.30
N ILE A 562 24.51 39.62 -1.52
CA ILE A 562 24.96 38.61 -0.57
C ILE A 562 25.72 37.61 -1.46
N PHE A 563 27.00 37.89 -1.73
CA PHE A 563 27.98 36.89 -2.14
C PHE A 563 29.35 37.52 -1.91
N GLY A 564 29.89 37.23 -0.72
CA GLY A 564 31.12 37.84 -0.24
C GLY A 564 31.58 37.19 1.07
N GLN A 565 31.49 35.86 1.16
CA GLN A 565 32.26 35.06 2.11
C GLN A 565 32.66 33.76 1.42
N ILE A 566 33.87 33.78 0.87
CA ILE A 566 34.57 32.62 0.34
C ILE A 566 34.96 31.76 1.55
N ILE A 567 34.40 30.56 1.64
CA ILE A 567 34.98 29.47 2.43
C ILE A 567 36.21 29.02 1.65
N THR A 568 37.39 29.39 2.15
CA THR A 568 38.66 28.86 1.71
C THR A 568 38.81 27.41 2.16
N GLN A 569 39.50 26.61 1.34
CA GLN A 569 39.97 25.24 1.57
C GLN A 569 40.76 25.09 2.89
N ALA A 570 40.09 25.13 4.04
CA ALA A 570 40.71 24.99 5.36
C ALA A 570 39.82 24.33 6.43
N ASP A 571 38.61 23.89 6.10
CA ASP A 571 37.70 23.19 7.03
C ASP A 571 37.38 21.72 6.63
N VAL A 572 38.12 21.15 5.68
CA VAL A 572 38.00 19.73 5.29
C VAL A 572 39.04 18.82 5.99
N ASP A 573 40.06 19.38 6.64
CA ASP A 573 41.15 18.61 7.28
C ASP A 573 41.06 18.53 8.82
N LYS A 574 39.85 18.28 9.35
CA LYS A 574 39.68 18.05 10.81
C LYS A 574 38.89 16.80 11.18
N TYR A 575 38.87 15.81 10.31
CA TYR A 575 38.24 14.52 10.62
C TYR A 575 39.01 13.28 10.18
N ASN A 576 40.35 13.36 10.08
CA ASN A 576 41.20 12.19 9.92
C ASN A 576 42.57 12.41 10.57
N GLN A 577 42.73 11.97 11.83
CA GLN A 577 43.92 11.32 12.39
C GLN A 577 43.82 11.22 13.91
N ARG A 578 43.80 9.99 14.44
CA ARG A 578 44.57 9.59 15.64
C ARG A 578 44.70 8.07 15.75
N ASP A 579 45.82 7.63 15.20
CA ASP A 579 46.82 6.67 15.70
C ASP A 579 46.44 5.36 16.41
N HIS A 580 47.05 4.30 15.86
CA HIS A 580 47.31 3.00 16.47
C HIS A 580 48.53 3.04 17.41
N ARG A 581 48.51 2.23 18.49
CA ARG A 581 49.63 1.38 18.99
C ARG A 581 49.16 0.43 20.13
N GLN A 582 49.50 -0.85 20.01
CA GLN A 582 49.26 -2.00 20.92
C GLN A 582 50.39 -2.18 21.99
N PRO A 583 50.57 -3.36 22.67
CA PRO A 583 49.86 -4.06 23.79
C PRO A 583 50.85 -4.22 25.02
N PRO A 584 50.83 -5.21 25.99
CA PRO A 584 49.98 -6.40 26.29
C PRO A 584 49.64 -6.71 27.79
N ARG A 585 48.71 -7.66 28.06
CA ARG A 585 48.83 -8.87 28.97
C ARG A 585 47.53 -9.35 29.67
N ARG A 586 47.15 -10.59 29.33
CA ARG A 586 46.75 -11.80 30.13
C ARG A 586 45.95 -11.76 31.47
N ALA A 587 45.02 -12.75 31.51
CA ALA A 587 44.50 -13.58 32.62
C ALA A 587 43.31 -12.98 33.44
N GLN A 588 42.25 -13.70 33.84
CA GLN A 588 42.08 -15.10 34.23
C GLN A 588 40.67 -15.66 33.95
N SER A 589 40.62 -16.99 33.91
CA SER A 589 39.48 -17.93 33.95
C SER A 589 38.79 -18.02 35.32
N GLY A 590 37.51 -18.41 35.32
CA GLY A 590 36.79 -19.09 36.41
C GLY A 590 35.35 -19.33 35.95
N ALA A 591 34.92 -20.54 35.56
CA ALA A 591 34.71 -21.78 36.31
C ALA A 591 33.23 -21.96 36.72
N PHE A 592 32.85 -23.23 36.64
CA PHE A 592 31.54 -23.88 36.62
C PHE A 592 30.92 -24.09 38.02
N ASP A 593 29.71 -24.67 38.01
CA ASP A 593 28.97 -25.35 39.10
C ASP A 593 28.11 -24.43 40.01
N ASP A 594 26.86 -24.71 40.38
CA ASP A 594 26.10 -25.95 40.62
C ASP A 594 24.59 -25.77 40.31
N PHE A 595 23.88 -26.83 39.87
CA PHE A 595 23.01 -27.67 40.72
C PHE A 595 22.19 -28.66 39.88
N ILE A 596 22.51 -29.94 40.03
CA ILE A 596 21.67 -31.10 39.72
C ILE A 596 20.76 -31.33 40.93
N ASP A 597 19.46 -31.52 40.74
CA ASP A 597 18.78 -32.63 41.41
C ASP A 597 17.55 -33.13 40.64
N THR A 598 17.18 -34.34 40.99
CA THR A 598 16.68 -35.43 40.17
C THR A 598 15.25 -35.78 40.57
N GLY A 599 14.51 -36.37 39.63
CA GLY A 599 13.19 -36.93 39.89
C GLY A 599 12.83 -37.98 38.84
N ARG A 600 13.43 -39.18 38.95
CA ARG A 600 13.03 -40.39 38.22
C ARG A 600 11.81 -41.04 38.88
N SER A 601 10.87 -41.54 38.06
CA SER A 601 10.17 -42.83 38.22
C SER A 601 9.10 -42.92 37.12
N SER A 602 9.35 -43.64 36.02
CA SER A 602 9.06 -45.07 35.80
C SER A 602 7.58 -45.38 35.60
N TYR A 603 7.21 -45.78 34.36
CA TYR A 603 6.40 -46.96 34.08
C TYR A 603 6.70 -47.47 32.67
N LEU A 604 6.86 -48.79 32.59
CA LEU A 604 7.27 -49.60 31.45
C LEU A 604 6.08 -49.97 30.56
N SER A 605 6.43 -50.19 29.29
CA SER A 605 5.89 -51.18 28.34
C SER A 605 4.39 -51.21 28.05
N GLU A 606 4.05 -50.88 26.80
CA GLU A 606 3.22 -51.77 25.96
C GLU A 606 3.48 -51.49 24.47
N THR A 607 4.43 -52.23 23.89
CA THR A 607 4.56 -52.41 22.44
C THR A 607 3.67 -53.56 22.01
N GLY A 608 2.63 -53.30 21.20
CA GLY A 608 1.91 -54.37 20.52
C GLY A 608 0.45 -54.10 20.15
N ALA A 609 0.17 -53.12 19.29
CA ALA A 609 -1.09 -53.05 18.53
C ALA A 609 -0.95 -52.06 17.36
N LEU A 610 -0.11 -52.38 16.37
CA LEU A 610 -0.16 -51.73 15.07
C LEU A 610 -1.16 -52.49 14.18
N LEU A 611 -1.96 -51.73 13.43
CA LEU A 611 -2.81 -52.13 12.29
C LEU A 611 -4.21 -52.68 12.63
N ASN A 612 -5.13 -51.77 12.96
CA ASN A 612 -6.53 -51.87 12.50
C ASN A 612 -7.22 -50.51 12.66
N ILE A 613 -7.20 -49.68 11.60
CA ILE A 613 -8.02 -48.46 11.54
C ILE A 613 -9.25 -48.80 10.68
N SER A 614 -10.39 -49.02 11.32
CA SER A 614 -11.69 -49.07 10.64
C SER A 614 -12.19 -47.64 10.42
N TRP A 615 -12.55 -47.32 9.17
CA TRP A 615 -13.00 -46.00 8.72
C TRP A 615 -14.34 -45.50 9.30
N ASN A 616 -15.05 -46.31 10.09
CA ASN A 616 -16.40 -45.97 10.59
C ASN A 616 -16.45 -45.35 12.00
N ASP A 617 -15.32 -45.15 12.69
CA ASP A 617 -15.30 -44.73 14.11
C ASP A 617 -14.60 -43.37 14.35
N THR A 618 -14.45 -42.53 13.32
CA THR A 618 -13.85 -41.18 13.47
C THR A 618 -14.85 -40.13 13.95
N SER A 619 -16.15 -40.28 13.66
CA SER A 619 -17.18 -39.33 14.10
C SER A 619 -17.47 -39.36 15.60
N SER A 620 -16.96 -40.35 16.34
CA SER A 620 -17.11 -40.46 17.80
C SER A 620 -15.99 -39.73 18.58
N ARG A 621 -14.88 -39.37 17.92
CA ARG A 621 -13.68 -38.79 18.56
C ARG A 621 -13.65 -37.27 18.61
N ILE A 622 -14.36 -36.60 17.70
CA ILE A 622 -14.43 -35.13 17.62
C ILE A 622 -15.83 -34.72 18.06
N LYS A 623 -15.94 -34.15 19.27
CA LYS A 623 -17.19 -33.56 19.73
C LYS A 623 -17.38 -32.20 19.05
N PRO A 624 -18.61 -31.84 18.62
CA PRO A 624 -18.90 -30.48 18.17
C PRO A 624 -18.55 -29.50 19.30
N ILE A 625 -17.71 -28.51 18.99
CA ILE A 625 -17.38 -27.43 19.91
C ILE A 625 -18.63 -26.54 20.00
N PRO A 626 -19.10 -26.17 21.20
CA PRO A 626 -20.16 -25.18 21.32
C PRO A 626 -19.67 -23.88 20.70
N SER A 627 -20.27 -23.45 19.59
CA SER A 627 -20.02 -22.13 19.04
C SER A 627 -20.50 -21.10 20.05
N THR A 628 -19.57 -20.35 20.66
CA THR A 628 -19.96 -19.09 21.31
C THR A 628 -20.60 -18.21 20.25
N PRO A 629 -21.78 -17.61 20.50
CA PRO A 629 -22.37 -16.64 19.59
C PRO A 629 -21.34 -15.58 19.20
N TRP A 630 -21.29 -15.24 17.92
CA TRP A 630 -20.35 -14.23 17.42
C TRP A 630 -20.67 -12.88 18.05
N GLU A 631 -19.66 -12.20 18.57
CA GLU A 631 -19.81 -10.89 19.21
C GLU A 631 -19.12 -9.82 18.37
N TRP A 632 -19.62 -8.59 18.47
CA TRP A 632 -19.15 -7.41 17.72
C TRP A 632 -17.68 -7.06 17.98
N ASP A 633 -17.12 -7.44 19.12
CA ASP A 633 -15.69 -7.31 19.41
C ASP A 633 -14.84 -8.23 18.53
N ASP A 634 -15.38 -9.36 18.10
CA ASP A 634 -14.71 -10.23 17.13
C ASP A 634 -14.68 -9.55 15.76
N ALA A 635 -15.76 -8.88 15.37
CA ALA A 635 -15.82 -8.07 14.14
C ALA A 635 -14.72 -7.00 14.13
N THR A 636 -14.63 -6.26 15.24
CA THR A 636 -13.64 -5.21 15.47
C THR A 636 -12.23 -5.69 15.25
N TRP A 637 -11.91 -6.79 15.94
CA TRP A 637 -10.61 -7.40 15.89
C TRP A 637 -10.26 -7.88 14.48
N ILE A 638 -11.19 -8.56 13.82
CA ILE A 638 -10.95 -9.13 12.48
C ILE A 638 -10.85 -8.02 11.42
N LEU A 639 -11.62 -6.92 11.51
CA LEU A 639 -11.46 -5.77 10.62
C LEU A 639 -10.13 -5.05 10.82
N ALA A 640 -9.74 -4.79 12.07
CA ALA A 640 -8.43 -4.22 12.39
C ALA A 640 -7.29 -5.11 11.85
N ALA A 641 -7.41 -6.43 12.04
CA ALA A 641 -6.46 -7.38 11.49
C ALA A 641 -6.44 -7.34 9.95
N SER A 642 -7.61 -7.27 9.30
CA SER A 642 -7.73 -7.18 7.84
C SER A 642 -7.04 -5.92 7.28
N PHE A 643 -7.17 -4.78 7.96
CA PHE A 643 -6.45 -3.55 7.59
C PHE A 643 -4.93 -3.77 7.63
N ILE A 644 -4.43 -4.36 8.70
CA ILE A 644 -2.99 -4.62 8.85
C ILE A 644 -2.51 -5.64 7.81
N ILE A 645 -3.26 -6.73 7.58
CA ILE A 645 -2.92 -7.75 6.58
C ILE A 645 -2.88 -7.15 5.18
N PHE A 646 -3.76 -6.21 4.84
CA PHE A 646 -3.73 -5.60 3.51
C PHE A 646 -2.43 -4.84 3.22
N THR A 647 -1.70 -4.36 4.25
CA THR A 647 -0.35 -3.78 4.06
C THR A 647 0.68 -4.80 3.59
N MET A 648 0.41 -6.11 3.71
CA MET A 648 1.23 -7.17 3.13
C MET A 648 1.29 -7.08 1.61
N GLN A 649 0.28 -6.52 0.93
CA GLN A 649 0.34 -6.30 -0.52
C GLN A 649 1.44 -5.30 -0.90
N THR A 650 1.60 -4.22 -0.11
CA THR A 650 2.78 -3.34 -0.22
C THR A 650 4.07 -4.10 0.06
N GLY A 651 4.04 -4.98 1.07
CA GLY A 651 5.18 -5.81 1.46
C GLY A 651 5.65 -6.76 0.35
N PHE A 652 4.73 -7.49 -0.30
CA PHE A 652 5.02 -8.34 -1.45
C PHE A 652 5.55 -7.51 -2.61
N GLY A 653 4.87 -6.42 -2.99
CA GLY A 653 5.31 -5.55 -4.08
C GLY A 653 6.73 -5.00 -3.87
N MET A 654 7.06 -4.57 -2.64
CA MET A 654 8.41 -4.09 -2.29
C MET A 654 9.44 -5.21 -2.23
N LEU A 655 9.08 -6.36 -1.67
CA LEU A 655 9.95 -7.52 -1.58
C LEU A 655 10.34 -8.03 -2.96
N GLU A 656 9.33 -8.28 -3.81
CA GLU A 656 9.53 -8.83 -5.14
C GLU A 656 10.26 -7.83 -6.05
N SER A 657 9.87 -6.54 -6.04
CA SER A 657 10.58 -5.50 -6.80
C SER A 657 12.02 -5.29 -6.34
N GLY A 658 12.31 -5.53 -5.05
CA GLY A 658 13.67 -5.51 -4.53
C GLY A 658 14.53 -6.66 -5.03
N ILE A 659 13.96 -7.86 -5.18
CA ILE A 659 14.67 -9.08 -5.58
C ILE A 659 14.88 -9.16 -7.10
N VAL A 660 13.88 -8.77 -7.90
CA VAL A 660 13.99 -8.81 -9.38
C VAL A 660 14.95 -7.74 -9.89
N SER A 661 15.40 -7.87 -11.14
CA SER A 661 16.26 -6.87 -11.76
C SER A 661 15.54 -5.55 -12.00
N LEU A 662 16.30 -4.45 -12.05
CA LEU A 662 15.83 -3.08 -12.22
C LEU A 662 14.84 -2.89 -13.38
N LYS A 663 14.99 -3.66 -14.47
CA LYS A 663 14.13 -3.59 -15.66
C LYS A 663 12.75 -4.27 -15.53
N ASN A 664 12.44 -4.84 -14.37
CA ASN A 664 11.22 -5.60 -14.10
C ASN A 664 10.50 -5.20 -12.79
N GLN A 665 10.97 -4.15 -12.12
CA GLN A 665 10.48 -3.75 -10.79
C GLN A 665 9.04 -3.25 -10.85
N VAL A 666 8.70 -2.49 -11.90
CA VAL A 666 7.36 -1.92 -12.04
C VAL A 666 6.37 -3.00 -12.46
N ASN A 667 6.78 -3.91 -13.33
CA ASN A 667 5.96 -5.02 -13.79
C ASN A 667 5.50 -5.92 -12.64
N ILE A 668 6.41 -6.25 -11.72
CA ILE A 668 6.06 -7.12 -10.60
C ILE A 668 5.13 -6.41 -9.61
N MET A 669 5.32 -5.11 -9.36
CA MET A 669 4.37 -4.31 -8.57
C MET A 669 3.00 -4.19 -9.24
N MET A 670 2.95 -4.09 -10.57
CA MET A 670 1.70 -4.09 -11.32
C MET A 670 0.98 -5.43 -11.21
N LYS A 671 1.70 -6.57 -11.14
CA LYS A 671 1.10 -7.88 -10.90
C LYS A 671 0.43 -7.95 -9.53
N ASN A 672 1.05 -7.38 -8.50
CA ASN A 672 0.46 -7.26 -7.17
C ASN A 672 -0.84 -6.41 -7.21
N VAL A 673 -0.87 -5.30 -7.95
CA VAL A 673 -2.12 -4.51 -8.13
C VAL A 673 -3.19 -5.34 -8.82
N VAL A 674 -2.82 -6.09 -9.86
CA VAL A 674 -3.74 -6.96 -10.59
C VAL A 674 -4.33 -8.06 -9.70
N ASP A 675 -3.55 -8.63 -8.77
CA ASP A 675 -4.05 -9.64 -7.83
C ASP A 675 -5.12 -9.11 -6.91
N VAL A 676 -4.96 -7.88 -6.43
CA VAL A 676 -6.01 -7.22 -5.65
C VAL A 676 -7.23 -6.93 -6.52
N VAL A 677 -7.04 -6.38 -7.71
CA VAL A 677 -8.16 -5.97 -8.60
C VAL A 677 -8.94 -7.17 -9.14
N LEU A 678 -8.27 -8.10 -9.84
CA LEU A 678 -8.91 -9.21 -10.55
C LEU A 678 -9.15 -10.42 -9.65
N GLY A 679 -8.16 -10.77 -8.82
CA GLY A 679 -8.32 -11.80 -7.80
C GLY A 679 -9.38 -11.40 -6.78
N GLY A 680 -9.36 -10.14 -6.34
CA GLY A 680 -10.39 -9.63 -5.43
C GLY A 680 -11.78 -9.52 -6.05
N PHE A 681 -11.88 -9.06 -7.30
CA PHE A 681 -13.14 -9.05 -8.03
C PHE A 681 -13.77 -10.44 -8.12
N THR A 682 -12.99 -11.46 -8.48
CA THR A 682 -13.52 -12.83 -8.61
C THR A 682 -13.77 -13.48 -7.27
N TYR A 683 -13.02 -13.13 -6.22
CA TYR A 683 -13.33 -13.56 -4.87
C TYR A 683 -14.67 -13.00 -4.38
N TRP A 684 -14.95 -11.72 -4.64
CA TRP A 684 -16.25 -11.11 -4.39
C TRP A 684 -17.37 -11.75 -5.23
N ALA A 685 -17.16 -11.89 -6.54
CA ALA A 685 -18.18 -12.38 -7.46
C ALA A 685 -18.57 -13.84 -7.15
N PHE A 686 -17.58 -14.71 -6.92
CA PHE A 686 -17.86 -16.13 -6.66
C PHE A 686 -16.92 -16.84 -5.69
N GLY A 687 -15.70 -16.35 -5.44
CA GLY A 687 -14.74 -17.08 -4.61
C GLY A 687 -15.19 -17.27 -3.17
N TYR A 688 -15.79 -16.25 -2.54
CA TYR A 688 -16.36 -16.40 -1.18
C TYR A 688 -17.44 -17.47 -1.15
N GLY A 689 -18.31 -17.50 -2.17
CA GLY A 689 -19.34 -18.52 -2.32
C GLY A 689 -18.78 -19.94 -2.47
N LEU A 690 -17.66 -20.10 -3.17
CA LEU A 690 -16.97 -21.39 -3.32
C LEU A 690 -16.24 -21.86 -2.06
N SER A 691 -15.90 -20.94 -1.14
CA SER A 691 -15.24 -21.27 0.12
C SER A 691 -16.23 -21.48 1.28
N TYR A 692 -17.21 -20.59 1.40
CA TYR A 692 -18.08 -20.45 2.58
C TYR A 692 -19.59 -20.40 2.27
N GLY A 693 -20.00 -20.54 1.00
CA GLY A 693 -21.42 -20.59 0.64
C GLY A 693 -22.20 -21.69 1.37
N GLU A 694 -23.42 -21.38 1.79
CA GLU A 694 -24.22 -22.25 2.66
C GLU A 694 -25.43 -22.93 1.99
N SER A 695 -25.56 -22.85 0.66
CA SER A 695 -26.71 -23.42 -0.05
C SER A 695 -26.83 -24.95 0.12
N GLU A 696 -27.96 -25.50 -0.32
CA GLU A 696 -28.23 -26.95 -0.34
C GLU A 696 -27.22 -27.76 -1.17
N TYR A 697 -26.53 -27.12 -2.12
CA TYR A 697 -25.53 -27.74 -2.98
C TYR A 697 -24.13 -27.81 -2.34
N SER A 698 -23.92 -27.11 -1.21
CA SER A 698 -22.68 -27.17 -0.45
C SER A 698 -22.48 -28.55 0.16
N ASN A 699 -21.35 -29.17 -0.13
CA ASN A 699 -20.99 -30.51 0.33
C ASN A 699 -19.59 -30.49 0.95
N SER A 700 -18.98 -31.66 1.20
CA SER A 700 -17.70 -31.73 1.89
C SER A 700 -16.48 -31.30 1.06
N VAL A 701 -16.65 -31.18 -0.26
CA VAL A 701 -15.56 -30.86 -1.21
C VAL A 701 -15.63 -29.41 -1.68
N ILE A 702 -16.82 -28.82 -1.76
CA ILE A 702 -17.02 -27.48 -2.31
C ILE A 702 -18.24 -26.82 -1.66
N ALA A 703 -18.12 -25.52 -1.38
CA ALA A 703 -19.25 -24.68 -1.00
C ALA A 703 -19.92 -24.05 -2.23
N PHE A 704 -21.18 -23.66 -2.08
CA PHE A 704 -21.99 -23.09 -3.15
C PHE A 704 -23.00 -22.08 -2.58
N GLY A 705 -23.23 -20.97 -3.28
CA GLY A 705 -24.13 -19.89 -2.85
C GLY A 705 -23.38 -18.61 -2.49
N SER A 706 -24.07 -17.61 -1.93
CA SER A 706 -23.48 -16.32 -1.51
C SER A 706 -22.67 -15.60 -2.61
N TRP A 707 -23.16 -15.67 -3.85
CA TRP A 707 -22.56 -14.99 -5.01
C TRP A 707 -22.69 -13.48 -4.88
N PHE A 708 -21.67 -12.74 -5.35
CA PHE A 708 -21.62 -11.27 -5.24
C PHE A 708 -21.92 -10.80 -3.82
N VAL A 709 -21.10 -11.25 -2.85
CA VAL A 709 -21.32 -11.10 -1.41
C VAL A 709 -21.96 -9.75 -1.08
N ASP A 710 -23.16 -9.84 -0.52
CA ASP A 710 -23.94 -8.76 0.07
C ASP A 710 -24.61 -9.31 1.32
N ALA A 711 -25.01 -8.42 2.23
CA ALA A 711 -25.54 -8.84 3.52
C ALA A 711 -26.68 -7.92 4.00
N GLU A 712 -27.71 -8.55 4.57
CA GLU A 712 -28.76 -7.82 5.29
C GLU A 712 -28.20 -7.20 6.56
N ALA A 713 -28.91 -6.21 7.10
CA ALA A 713 -28.37 -5.38 8.17
C ALA A 713 -28.03 -6.11 9.48
N ASP A 714 -28.71 -7.24 9.73
CA ASP A 714 -28.51 -8.03 10.94
C ASP A 714 -27.27 -8.93 10.85
N ASP A 715 -26.94 -9.42 9.64
CA ASP A 715 -25.78 -10.29 9.36
C ASP A 715 -24.59 -9.54 8.72
N MET A 716 -24.74 -8.22 8.52
CA MET A 716 -23.80 -7.35 7.82
C MET A 716 -22.38 -7.40 8.39
N GLY A 717 -22.27 -7.23 9.72
CA GLY A 717 -20.98 -7.25 10.43
C GLY A 717 -20.20 -8.55 10.21
N PRO A 718 -20.77 -9.73 10.55
CA PRO A 718 -20.09 -11.02 10.38
C PRO A 718 -19.73 -11.33 8.93
N VAL A 719 -20.68 -11.14 8.00
CA VAL A 719 -20.46 -11.50 6.59
C VAL A 719 -19.38 -10.62 5.96
N PHE A 720 -19.46 -9.30 6.11
CA PHE A 720 -18.49 -8.38 5.49
C PHE A 720 -17.10 -8.46 6.12
N THR A 721 -17.04 -8.63 7.44
CA THR A 721 -15.76 -8.81 8.14
C THR A 721 -15.07 -10.10 7.72
N THR A 722 -15.81 -11.21 7.66
CA THR A 722 -15.28 -12.50 7.21
C THR A 722 -14.85 -12.44 5.75
N PHE A 723 -15.68 -11.84 4.88
CA PHE A 723 -15.37 -11.67 3.47
C PHE A 723 -14.06 -10.92 3.27
N LEU A 724 -13.88 -9.76 3.92
CA LEU A 724 -12.68 -8.95 3.77
C LEU A 724 -11.43 -9.68 4.29
N PHE A 725 -11.54 -10.35 5.44
CA PHE A 725 -10.44 -11.12 6.01
C PHE A 725 -9.99 -12.22 5.04
N GLN A 726 -10.94 -13.00 4.52
CA GLN A 726 -10.64 -14.11 3.61
C GLN A 726 -10.24 -13.66 2.20
N LEU A 727 -10.73 -12.51 1.74
CA LEU A 727 -10.27 -11.85 0.52
C LEU A 727 -8.75 -11.58 0.58
N SER A 728 -8.24 -11.16 1.74
CA SER A 728 -6.80 -10.90 1.90
C SER A 728 -5.95 -12.18 1.76
N PHE A 729 -6.48 -13.33 2.18
CA PHE A 729 -5.83 -14.63 2.07
C PHE A 729 -5.87 -15.14 0.62
N ALA A 730 -7.03 -15.00 -0.04
CA ALA A 730 -7.20 -15.37 -1.44
C ALA A 730 -6.26 -14.61 -2.38
N THR A 731 -6.15 -13.29 -2.18
CA THR A 731 -5.25 -12.44 -2.97
C THR A 731 -3.78 -12.77 -2.68
N THR A 732 -3.42 -12.98 -1.41
CA THR A 732 -2.06 -13.40 -1.01
C THR A 732 -1.65 -14.74 -1.65
N ALA A 733 -2.54 -15.74 -1.67
CA ALA A 733 -2.27 -17.02 -2.32
C ALA A 733 -1.96 -16.88 -3.82
N THR A 734 -2.56 -15.91 -4.49
CA THR A 734 -2.28 -15.59 -5.90
C THR A 734 -0.95 -14.85 -6.06
N THR A 735 -0.68 -13.86 -5.20
CA THR A 735 0.57 -13.08 -5.21
C THR A 735 1.82 -13.93 -4.93
N ILE A 736 1.72 -15.00 -4.13
CA ILE A 736 2.84 -15.95 -3.98
C ILE A 736 3.33 -16.49 -5.34
N VAL A 737 2.41 -16.63 -6.32
CA VAL A 737 2.74 -17.12 -7.66
C VAL A 737 3.40 -16.05 -8.53
N SER A 738 3.08 -14.75 -8.36
CA SER A 738 3.73 -13.68 -9.16
C SER A 738 5.23 -13.68 -9.00
N GLY A 739 5.72 -13.81 -7.77
CA GLY A 739 7.15 -13.80 -7.46
C GLY A 739 7.93 -14.87 -8.22
N ALA A 740 7.45 -16.11 -8.26
CA ALA A 740 8.11 -17.18 -9.01
C ALA A 740 8.10 -16.96 -10.53
N MET A 741 7.03 -16.36 -11.04
CA MET A 741 6.82 -16.06 -12.46
C MET A 741 7.54 -14.79 -12.96
N ALA A 742 8.21 -14.05 -12.07
CA ALA A 742 8.75 -12.74 -12.38
C ALA A 742 9.74 -12.73 -13.56
N GLU A 743 9.89 -11.56 -14.16
CA GLU A 743 10.82 -11.20 -15.26
C GLU A 743 10.57 -11.81 -16.65
N ARG A 744 9.81 -12.91 -16.75
CA ARG A 744 9.59 -13.63 -18.01
C ARG A 744 8.13 -13.97 -18.32
N CYS A 745 7.24 -13.81 -17.34
CA CYS A 745 5.80 -14.04 -17.52
C CYS A 745 5.15 -12.84 -18.22
N ASN A 746 4.42 -13.13 -19.30
CA ASN A 746 3.62 -12.15 -20.04
C ASN A 746 2.52 -11.59 -19.13
N PHE A 747 2.44 -10.28 -18.98
CA PHE A 747 1.53 -9.60 -18.08
C PHE A 747 0.06 -9.81 -18.42
N ASN A 748 -0.30 -9.87 -19.71
CA ASN A 748 -1.68 -10.10 -20.11
C ASN A 748 -2.11 -11.53 -19.79
N ALA A 749 -1.22 -12.52 -19.98
CA ALA A 749 -1.46 -13.88 -19.53
C ALA A 749 -1.57 -13.95 -17.99
N TYR A 750 -0.76 -13.16 -17.27
CA TYR A 750 -0.85 -13.04 -15.81
C TYR A 750 -2.18 -12.43 -15.36
N CYS A 751 -2.71 -11.42 -16.04
CA CYS A 751 -4.03 -10.86 -15.73
C CYS A 751 -5.13 -11.92 -15.82
N LEU A 752 -5.09 -12.76 -16.87
CA LEU A 752 -6.04 -13.86 -16.99
C LEU A 752 -5.81 -14.90 -15.89
N PHE A 753 -4.56 -15.22 -15.56
CA PHE A 753 -4.22 -16.11 -14.45
C PHE A 753 -4.81 -15.61 -13.14
N SER A 754 -4.53 -14.36 -12.78
CA SER A 754 -5.01 -13.72 -11.56
C SER A 754 -6.55 -13.71 -11.47
N LEU A 755 -7.24 -13.47 -12.59
CA LEU A 755 -8.70 -13.52 -12.67
C LEU A 755 -9.26 -14.92 -12.34
N VAL A 756 -8.62 -16.01 -12.77
CA VAL A 756 -9.17 -17.36 -12.61
C VAL A 756 -8.53 -18.17 -11.47
N ASN A 757 -7.37 -17.75 -10.97
CA ASN A 757 -6.62 -18.48 -9.93
C ASN A 757 -7.36 -18.53 -8.58
N THR A 758 -8.30 -17.63 -8.34
CA THR A 758 -9.20 -17.64 -7.17
C THR A 758 -9.81 -19.02 -6.92
N VAL A 759 -10.18 -19.77 -7.97
CA VAL A 759 -10.74 -21.13 -7.85
C VAL A 759 -9.74 -22.12 -7.24
N VAL A 760 -8.44 -21.98 -7.53
CA VAL A 760 -7.38 -22.85 -7.00
C VAL A 760 -7.30 -22.74 -5.48
N TYR A 761 -7.51 -21.54 -4.94
CA TYR A 761 -7.52 -21.27 -3.50
C TYR A 761 -8.85 -21.66 -2.82
N CYS A 762 -9.99 -21.32 -3.43
CA CYS A 762 -11.29 -21.43 -2.77
C CYS A 762 -11.66 -22.86 -2.32
N ILE A 763 -11.25 -23.86 -3.11
CA ILE A 763 -11.54 -25.27 -2.85
C ILE A 763 -10.77 -25.79 -1.62
N PRO A 764 -9.43 -25.67 -1.55
CA PRO A 764 -8.66 -25.88 -0.32
C PRO A 764 -9.16 -25.12 0.90
N ALA A 765 -9.53 -23.84 0.75
CA ALA A 765 -10.06 -23.04 1.84
C ALA A 765 -11.36 -23.66 2.41
N HIS A 766 -12.24 -24.15 1.53
CA HIS A 766 -13.42 -24.90 1.95
C HIS A 766 -13.05 -26.18 2.71
N TRP A 767 -12.08 -26.96 2.22
CA TRP A 767 -11.67 -28.22 2.85
C TRP A 767 -11.18 -28.00 4.29
N LEU A 768 -10.40 -26.94 4.49
CA LEU A 768 -9.69 -26.66 5.73
C LEU A 768 -10.52 -25.88 6.75
N TRP A 769 -11.31 -24.90 6.31
CA TRP A 769 -11.91 -23.90 7.21
C TRP A 769 -13.43 -23.92 7.24
N SER A 770 -14.10 -24.58 6.30
CA SER A 770 -15.54 -24.76 6.42
C SER A 770 -15.86 -25.88 7.41
N PRO A 771 -16.84 -25.71 8.30
CA PRO A 771 -17.36 -26.81 9.13
C PRO A 771 -17.86 -28.01 8.31
N LYS A 772 -18.26 -27.78 7.05
CA LYS A 772 -18.68 -28.82 6.11
C LYS A 772 -17.49 -29.51 5.40
N GLY A 773 -16.30 -28.88 5.39
CA GLY A 773 -15.13 -29.36 4.68
C GLY A 773 -14.60 -30.70 5.20
N PHE A 774 -14.19 -31.59 4.31
CA PHE A 774 -13.77 -32.94 4.73
C PHE A 774 -12.47 -32.95 5.55
N LEU A 775 -11.49 -32.07 5.27
CA LEU A 775 -10.26 -32.01 6.08
C LEU A 775 -10.54 -31.45 7.47
N TYR A 776 -11.38 -30.41 7.57
CA TYR A 776 -11.89 -29.90 8.83
C TYR A 776 -12.53 -31.02 9.67
N GLN A 777 -13.42 -31.82 9.06
CA GLN A 777 -14.11 -32.94 9.72
C GLN A 777 -13.17 -34.08 10.14
N LEU A 778 -12.04 -34.26 9.46
CA LEU A 778 -11.01 -35.23 9.86
C LEU A 778 -10.16 -34.75 11.05
N GLY A 779 -10.30 -33.47 11.45
CA GLY A 779 -9.54 -32.83 12.52
C GLY A 779 -8.21 -32.23 12.06
N VAL A 780 -8.08 -31.90 10.77
CA VAL A 780 -6.93 -31.16 10.25
C VAL A 780 -6.94 -29.74 10.83
N VAL A 781 -5.77 -29.27 11.24
CA VAL A 781 -5.61 -27.96 11.87
C VAL A 781 -4.74 -27.10 10.96
N ASP A 782 -5.29 -25.99 10.52
CA ASP A 782 -4.56 -24.93 9.82
C ASP A 782 -5.17 -23.60 10.24
N ILE A 783 -4.67 -22.99 11.32
CA ILE A 783 -5.35 -21.81 11.90
C ILE A 783 -5.29 -20.62 10.95
N ALA A 784 -4.11 -20.33 10.40
CA ALA A 784 -3.89 -19.12 9.60
C ALA A 784 -3.45 -19.38 8.15
N GLY A 785 -3.19 -20.62 7.72
CA GLY A 785 -2.94 -20.92 6.30
C GLY A 785 -1.55 -21.40 5.90
N SER A 786 -0.83 -22.19 6.73
CA SER A 786 0.36 -22.90 6.21
C SER A 786 -0.02 -23.85 5.08
N GLY A 787 -1.20 -24.46 5.14
CA GLY A 787 -1.77 -25.29 4.09
C GLY A 787 -2.50 -24.46 3.03
N GLY A 788 -3.60 -23.81 3.45
CA GLY A 788 -4.55 -23.17 2.54
C GLY A 788 -3.99 -22.00 1.72
N VAL A 789 -3.03 -21.25 2.26
CA VAL A 789 -2.41 -20.10 1.59
C VAL A 789 -1.02 -20.48 1.09
N HIS A 790 -0.13 -20.87 2.00
CA HIS A 790 1.30 -20.99 1.67
C HIS A 790 1.62 -22.27 0.89
N LEU A 791 1.14 -23.44 1.32
CA LEU A 791 1.39 -24.68 0.57
C LEU A 791 0.71 -24.65 -0.80
N VAL A 792 -0.55 -24.21 -0.87
CA VAL A 792 -1.28 -24.06 -2.14
C VAL A 792 -0.60 -23.05 -3.07
N GLY A 793 -0.24 -21.86 -2.56
CA GLY A 793 0.47 -20.84 -3.32
C GLY A 793 1.87 -21.29 -3.76
N GLY A 794 2.63 -21.93 -2.86
CA GLY A 794 3.98 -22.40 -3.12
C GLY A 794 4.05 -23.58 -4.10
N CYS A 795 3.10 -24.52 -4.05
CA CYS A 795 2.98 -25.56 -5.07
C CYS A 795 2.56 -24.99 -6.42
N SER A 796 1.68 -23.99 -6.44
CA SER A 796 1.30 -23.27 -7.66
C SER A 796 2.48 -22.50 -8.26
N ALA A 797 3.27 -21.84 -7.42
CA ALA A 797 4.52 -21.17 -7.79
C ALA A 797 5.53 -22.12 -8.42
N PHE A 798 5.72 -23.31 -7.84
CA PHE A 798 6.59 -24.35 -8.39
C PHE A 798 6.16 -24.79 -9.80
N VAL A 799 4.87 -25.09 -9.98
CA VAL A 799 4.32 -25.48 -11.29
C VAL A 799 4.45 -24.34 -12.30
N ALA A 800 4.16 -23.11 -11.90
CA ALA A 800 4.30 -21.94 -12.76
C ALA A 800 5.77 -21.71 -13.19
N ALA A 801 6.73 -21.86 -12.27
CA ALA A 801 8.15 -21.75 -12.57
C ALA A 801 8.63 -22.83 -13.57
N ILE A 802 8.16 -24.07 -13.42
CA ILE A 802 8.45 -25.17 -14.35
C ILE A 802 7.87 -24.89 -15.73
N MET A 803 6.61 -24.46 -15.80
CA MET A 803 5.92 -24.23 -17.08
C MET A 803 6.49 -23.06 -17.87
N LEU A 804 6.97 -22.01 -17.18
CA LEU A 804 7.70 -20.91 -17.81
C LEU A 804 9.12 -21.31 -18.22
N GLY A 805 9.76 -22.21 -17.47
CA GLY A 805 11.17 -22.53 -17.61
C GLY A 805 12.08 -21.43 -17.05
N PRO A 806 13.42 -21.57 -17.13
CA PRO A 806 14.36 -20.63 -16.55
C PRO A 806 14.44 -19.30 -17.29
N ARG A 807 14.76 -18.21 -16.57
CA ARG A 807 15.12 -16.92 -17.16
C ARG A 807 16.32 -17.06 -18.09
N LEU A 808 16.34 -16.28 -19.16
CA LEU A 808 17.47 -16.23 -20.09
C LEU A 808 18.75 -15.85 -19.34
N GLY A 809 19.84 -16.59 -19.54
CA GLY A 809 21.09 -16.31 -18.84
C GLY A 809 21.24 -17.00 -17.47
N ARG A 810 20.17 -17.57 -16.90
CA ARG A 810 20.13 -17.96 -15.48
C ARG A 810 21.21 -18.97 -15.08
N TRP A 811 21.57 -19.86 -16.00
CA TRP A 811 22.48 -20.98 -15.78
C TRP A 811 23.84 -20.81 -16.46
N ASP A 812 24.12 -19.65 -17.05
CA ASP A 812 25.34 -19.41 -17.81
C ASP A 812 26.54 -19.01 -16.94
N SER A 813 26.27 -18.63 -15.69
CA SER A 813 27.27 -18.51 -14.64
C SER A 813 26.79 -19.18 -13.35
N ASN A 814 27.74 -19.52 -12.48
CA ASN A 814 27.43 -20.03 -11.13
C ASN A 814 27.01 -18.91 -10.16
N THR A 815 26.88 -17.65 -10.62
CA THR A 815 26.52 -16.51 -9.77
C THR A 815 25.02 -16.26 -9.85
N PRO A 816 24.33 -16.10 -8.70
CA PRO A 816 22.93 -15.66 -8.69
C PRO A 816 22.74 -14.33 -9.44
N PRO A 817 21.56 -14.10 -10.06
CA PRO A 817 21.21 -12.80 -10.60
C PRO A 817 21.29 -11.71 -9.51
N PRO A 818 21.78 -10.50 -9.83
CA PRO A 818 21.83 -9.41 -8.86
C PRO A 818 20.42 -8.90 -8.52
N MET A 819 20.18 -8.59 -7.24
CA MET A 819 18.96 -7.92 -6.79
C MET A 819 18.89 -6.49 -7.33
N GLY A 820 17.68 -6.04 -7.69
CA GLY A 820 17.45 -4.65 -8.13
C GLY A 820 17.59 -3.64 -7.00
N SER A 821 17.00 -3.90 -5.84
CA SER A 821 17.10 -3.04 -4.65
C SER A 821 17.02 -3.87 -3.35
N PRO A 822 18.16 -4.19 -2.71
CA PRO A 822 18.18 -4.88 -1.42
C PRO A 822 17.41 -4.13 -0.32
N THR A 823 17.40 -2.79 -0.38
CA THR A 823 16.65 -1.95 0.55
C THR A 823 15.14 -2.18 0.40
N ASN A 824 14.62 -2.23 -0.83
CA ASN A 824 13.21 -2.51 -1.06
C ASN A 824 12.86 -3.93 -0.63
N ALA A 825 13.75 -4.90 -0.87
CA ALA A 825 13.57 -6.28 -0.42
C ALA A 825 13.40 -6.37 1.11
N LEU A 826 14.24 -5.66 1.86
CA LEU A 826 14.19 -5.60 3.33
C LEU A 826 12.99 -4.82 3.86
N ILE A 827 12.62 -3.69 3.24
CA ILE A 827 11.40 -2.96 3.59
C ILE A 827 10.17 -3.85 3.35
N GLY A 828 10.16 -4.59 2.24
CA GLY A 828 9.13 -5.58 1.94
C GLY A 828 9.02 -6.65 3.03
N LEU A 829 10.16 -7.21 3.47
CA LEU A 829 10.19 -8.13 4.62
C LEU A 829 9.58 -7.49 5.88
N PHE A 830 9.95 -6.26 6.25
CA PHE A 830 9.43 -5.62 7.46
C PHE A 830 7.92 -5.37 7.38
N MET A 831 7.41 -4.97 6.21
CA MET A 831 5.97 -4.81 5.98
C MET A 831 5.23 -6.15 6.06
N LEU A 832 5.79 -7.22 5.48
CA LEU A 832 5.24 -8.57 5.59
C LEU A 832 5.26 -9.08 7.02
N TRP A 833 6.33 -8.82 7.77
CA TRP A 833 6.49 -9.24 9.16
C TRP A 833 5.46 -8.53 10.07
N TRP A 834 5.27 -7.22 9.87
CA TRP A 834 4.19 -6.45 10.52
C TRP A 834 2.81 -7.04 10.22
N GLY A 835 2.51 -7.28 8.94
CA GLY A 835 1.26 -7.91 8.50
C GLY A 835 1.04 -9.29 9.10
N TRP A 836 2.10 -10.11 9.21
CA TRP A 836 2.02 -11.50 9.69
C TRP A 836 1.53 -11.61 11.14
N LEU A 837 1.81 -10.60 11.97
CA LEU A 837 1.31 -10.55 13.34
C LEU A 837 -0.22 -10.50 13.36
N ALA A 838 -0.83 -9.67 12.51
CA ALA A 838 -2.28 -9.61 12.35
C ALA A 838 -2.82 -10.83 11.59
N PHE A 839 -2.06 -11.37 10.64
CA PHE A 839 -2.41 -12.59 9.91
C PHE A 839 -2.66 -13.76 10.86
N ASN A 840 -1.72 -14.03 11.78
CA ASN A 840 -1.83 -15.16 12.70
C ASN A 840 -2.77 -14.87 13.87
N SER A 841 -2.70 -13.68 14.48
CA SER A 841 -3.54 -13.34 15.62
C SER A 841 -5.00 -13.08 15.24
N GLY A 842 -5.25 -12.49 14.07
CA GLY A 842 -6.57 -12.33 13.46
C GLY A 842 -7.24 -13.66 13.11
N SER A 843 -6.45 -14.67 12.72
CA SER A 843 -6.94 -16.02 12.41
C SER A 843 -7.46 -16.81 13.60
N THR A 844 -7.27 -16.30 14.83
CA THR A 844 -8.00 -16.83 16.00
C THR A 844 -9.48 -16.43 16.00
N PHE A 845 -9.89 -15.64 15.00
CA PHE A 845 -11.24 -15.34 14.57
C PHE A 845 -12.16 -14.81 15.68
N GLY A 846 -11.56 -14.10 16.63
CA GLY A 846 -12.26 -13.41 17.70
C GLY A 846 -11.41 -13.20 18.94
N VAL A 847 -11.93 -12.35 19.83
CA VAL A 847 -11.35 -11.99 21.13
C VAL A 847 -12.31 -12.30 22.28
N THR A 848 -13.59 -12.52 21.98
CA THR A 848 -14.65 -12.83 22.97
C THR A 848 -14.59 -14.26 23.46
N GLY A 849 -15.25 -14.55 24.60
CA GLY A 849 -15.18 -15.88 25.22
C GLY A 849 -13.77 -16.26 25.69
N ASN A 850 -12.94 -15.27 26.08
CA ASN A 850 -11.50 -15.39 26.35
C ASN A 850 -10.60 -15.69 25.14
N ARG A 851 -11.11 -15.69 23.90
CA ARG A 851 -10.29 -15.96 22.69
C ARG A 851 -9.14 -14.98 22.49
N TRP A 852 -9.18 -13.79 23.11
CA TRP A 852 -8.05 -12.86 23.15
C TRP A 852 -6.75 -13.51 23.67
N ARG A 853 -6.85 -14.54 24.54
CA ARG A 853 -5.69 -15.30 25.02
C ARG A 853 -5.01 -16.08 23.89
N LEU A 854 -5.79 -16.62 22.96
CA LEU A 854 -5.29 -17.31 21.78
C LEU A 854 -4.69 -16.30 20.79
N ALA A 855 -5.35 -15.17 20.57
CA ALA A 855 -4.82 -14.09 19.72
C ALA A 855 -3.45 -13.60 20.24
N ALA A 856 -3.34 -13.33 21.54
CA ALA A 856 -2.09 -12.93 22.18
C ALA A 856 -1.01 -14.02 22.07
N LYS A 857 -1.38 -15.28 22.32
CA LYS A 857 -0.46 -16.43 22.17
C LYS A 857 0.04 -16.55 20.74
N ALA A 858 -0.83 -16.42 19.74
CA ALA A 858 -0.48 -16.45 18.32
C ALA A 858 0.51 -15.34 17.95
N THR A 859 0.35 -14.13 18.48
CA THR A 859 1.32 -13.04 18.30
C THR A 859 2.69 -13.41 18.88
N CYS A 860 2.72 -13.92 20.12
CA CYS A 860 3.96 -14.31 20.78
C CYS A 860 4.69 -15.45 20.05
N THR A 861 3.98 -16.52 19.68
CA THR A 861 4.57 -17.66 18.95
C THR A 861 5.06 -17.23 17.56
N THR A 862 4.33 -16.36 16.87
CA THR A 862 4.76 -15.79 15.57
C THR A 862 6.09 -15.06 15.70
N MET A 863 6.23 -14.20 16.72
CA MET A 863 7.46 -13.47 16.97
C MET A 863 8.62 -14.42 17.34
N LEU A 864 8.42 -15.35 18.28
CA LEU A 864 9.46 -16.29 18.68
C LEU A 864 9.89 -17.21 17.52
N SER A 865 8.95 -17.63 16.67
CA SER A 865 9.27 -18.38 15.44
C SER A 865 10.17 -17.56 14.52
N SER A 866 9.80 -16.31 14.23
CA SER A 866 10.61 -15.43 13.38
C SER A 866 12.01 -15.18 13.95
N LEU A 867 12.17 -15.13 15.28
CA LEU A 867 13.49 -15.03 15.91
C LEU A 867 14.32 -16.31 15.73
N GLY A 868 13.72 -17.49 15.92
CA GLY A 868 14.36 -18.76 15.64
C GLY A 868 14.78 -18.89 14.17
N GLY A 869 13.92 -18.41 13.27
CA GLY A 869 14.18 -18.36 11.84
C GLY A 869 15.32 -17.42 11.46
N GLY A 870 15.26 -16.17 11.94
CA GLY A 870 16.29 -15.17 11.68
C GLY A 870 17.67 -15.60 12.20
N LEU A 871 17.74 -16.15 13.42
CA LEU A 871 18.99 -16.69 13.96
C LEU A 871 19.54 -17.83 13.08
N THR A 872 18.68 -18.75 12.67
CA THR A 872 19.07 -19.88 11.82
C THR A 872 19.56 -19.39 10.46
N ALA A 873 18.86 -18.44 9.85
CA ALA A 873 19.22 -17.85 8.56
C ALA A 873 20.57 -17.12 8.61
N LEU A 874 20.80 -16.32 9.65
CA LEU A 874 22.07 -15.61 9.85
C LEU A 874 23.23 -16.59 10.04
N ILE A 875 23.05 -17.65 10.83
CA ILE A 875 24.07 -18.68 11.06
C ILE A 875 24.36 -19.44 9.76
N MET A 876 23.32 -19.91 9.07
CA MET A 876 23.46 -20.63 7.80
C MET A 876 24.15 -19.78 6.76
N SER A 877 23.71 -18.52 6.61
CA SER A 877 24.33 -17.60 5.67
C SER A 877 25.80 -17.36 6.00
N TYR A 878 26.13 -17.10 7.27
CA TYR A 878 27.51 -16.88 7.68
C TYR A 878 28.41 -18.09 7.34
N ILE A 879 27.90 -19.31 7.53
CA ILE A 879 28.62 -20.54 7.23
C ILE A 879 28.72 -20.77 5.71
N GLN A 880 27.65 -20.54 4.96
CA GLN A 880 27.56 -20.86 3.53
C GLN A 880 28.26 -19.83 2.63
N PHE A 881 28.37 -18.58 3.07
CA PHE A 881 28.92 -17.47 2.29
C PHE A 881 30.23 -16.91 2.88
N ASP A 882 31.11 -17.78 3.37
CA ASP A 882 32.48 -17.46 3.83
C ASP A 882 32.54 -16.30 4.84
N GLY A 883 31.67 -16.35 5.86
CA GLY A 883 31.60 -15.33 6.92
C GLY A 883 30.82 -14.07 6.54
N LYS A 884 30.08 -14.09 5.42
CA LYS A 884 29.21 -12.98 4.98
C LYS A 884 27.74 -13.30 5.24
N ILE A 885 26.95 -12.25 5.49
CA ILE A 885 25.49 -12.35 5.60
C ILE A 885 24.88 -11.96 4.26
N GLU A 886 24.18 -12.90 3.65
CA GLU A 886 23.47 -12.77 2.39
C GLU A 886 22.02 -12.36 2.70
N VAL A 887 21.53 -11.37 1.97
CA VAL A 887 20.27 -10.67 2.27
C VAL A 887 19.08 -11.56 1.96
N LEU A 888 19.08 -12.24 0.80
CA LEU A 888 17.97 -13.09 0.37
C LEU A 888 17.80 -14.31 1.28
N ALA A 889 18.89 -14.96 1.70
CA ALA A 889 18.88 -16.08 2.63
C ALA A 889 18.32 -15.66 4.00
N THR A 890 18.66 -14.44 4.45
CA THR A 890 18.11 -13.86 5.69
C THR A 890 16.61 -13.61 5.56
N ILE A 891 16.17 -13.00 4.44
CA ILE A 891 14.77 -12.75 4.14
C ILE A 891 13.98 -14.06 4.08
N ASN A 892 14.42 -15.02 3.25
CA ASN A 892 13.74 -16.30 3.07
C ASN A 892 13.75 -17.13 4.34
N GLY A 893 14.76 -17.00 5.19
CA GLY A 893 14.79 -17.64 6.49
C GLY A 893 13.73 -17.09 7.46
N VAL A 894 13.62 -15.76 7.59
CA VAL A 894 12.58 -15.15 8.43
C VAL A 894 11.18 -15.48 7.90
N LEU A 895 10.96 -15.37 6.58
CA LEU A 895 9.68 -15.70 5.97
C LEU A 895 9.34 -17.19 6.09
N GLY A 896 10.29 -18.09 5.87
CA GLY A 896 10.10 -19.53 6.03
C GLY A 896 9.71 -19.93 7.46
N ALA A 897 10.22 -19.21 8.46
CA ALA A 897 9.82 -19.38 9.85
C ALA A 897 8.42 -18.86 10.16
N LEU A 898 8.06 -17.69 9.61
CA LEU A 898 6.71 -17.14 9.73
C LEU A 898 5.68 -18.08 9.09
N VAL A 899 5.95 -18.58 7.88
CA VAL A 899 5.12 -19.60 7.21
C VAL A 899 5.03 -20.88 8.05
N GLY A 900 6.15 -21.35 8.61
CA GLY A 900 6.22 -22.59 9.37
C GLY A 900 5.37 -22.61 10.64
N VAL A 901 5.17 -21.48 11.32
CA VAL A 901 4.34 -21.43 12.55
C VAL A 901 2.87 -21.11 12.28
N THR A 902 2.52 -20.72 11.05
CA THR A 902 1.21 -20.15 10.71
C THR A 902 0.04 -21.09 11.04
N ALA A 903 0.09 -22.38 10.66
CA ALA A 903 -0.96 -23.35 10.98
C ALA A 903 -1.11 -23.62 12.48
N SER A 904 -0.02 -23.50 13.25
CA SER A 904 0.08 -23.93 14.64
C SER A 904 0.08 -22.76 15.64
N CYS A 905 -0.11 -21.53 15.18
CA CYS A 905 0.24 -20.30 15.89
C CYS A 905 -0.44 -20.18 17.27
N ALA A 906 -1.69 -20.61 17.42
CA ALA A 906 -2.39 -20.55 18.71
C ALA A 906 -2.27 -21.84 19.55
N VAL A 907 -1.77 -22.95 18.99
CA VAL A 907 -1.85 -24.28 19.61
C VAL A 907 -0.51 -24.85 20.07
N VAL A 908 0.62 -24.24 19.73
CA VAL A 908 1.96 -24.66 20.21
C VAL A 908 2.42 -23.86 21.43
N THR A 909 3.37 -24.37 22.21
CA THR A 909 3.99 -23.58 23.28
C THR A 909 5.00 -22.57 22.71
N ILE A 910 5.35 -21.56 23.52
CA ILE A 910 6.18 -20.43 23.08
C ILE A 910 7.60 -20.88 22.66
N TRP A 911 8.21 -21.83 23.36
CA TRP A 911 9.56 -22.31 23.04
C TRP A 911 9.56 -23.25 21.82
N GLU A 912 8.50 -24.03 21.62
CA GLU A 912 8.33 -24.88 20.43
C GLU A 912 8.25 -24.04 19.17
N ALA A 913 7.58 -22.87 19.24
CA ALA A 913 7.51 -21.93 18.12
C ALA A 913 8.90 -21.51 17.63
N LEU A 914 9.87 -21.30 18.53
CA LEU A 914 11.25 -20.96 18.17
C LEU A 914 11.91 -22.10 17.36
N LEU A 915 11.68 -23.35 17.75
CA LEU A 915 12.19 -24.53 17.02
C LEU A 915 11.48 -24.73 15.68
N ILE A 916 10.16 -24.56 15.64
CA ILE A 916 9.37 -24.62 14.41
C ILE A 916 9.88 -23.59 13.42
N GLY A 917 10.14 -22.37 13.88
CA GLY A 917 10.72 -21.30 13.07
C GLY A 917 12.14 -21.60 12.58
N ALA A 918 13.01 -22.11 13.45
CA ALA A 918 14.36 -22.52 13.08
C ALA A 918 14.36 -23.58 11.97
N ILE A 919 13.50 -24.59 12.09
CA ILE A 919 13.37 -25.64 11.06
C ILE A 919 12.75 -25.07 9.77
N GLY A 920 11.75 -24.19 9.87
CA GLY A 920 11.16 -23.52 8.70
C GLY A 920 12.19 -22.71 7.91
N ALA A 921 13.03 -21.94 8.60
CA ALA A 921 14.12 -21.17 7.99
C ALA A 921 15.20 -22.07 7.38
N PHE A 922 15.53 -23.17 8.06
CA PHE A 922 16.47 -24.16 7.55
C PHE A 922 15.96 -24.78 6.25
N LEU A 923 14.69 -25.18 6.22
CA LEU A 923 14.06 -25.75 5.03
C LEU A 923 14.03 -24.75 3.88
N ALA A 924 13.57 -23.51 4.11
CA ALA A 924 13.51 -22.49 3.08
C ALA A 924 14.89 -22.21 2.43
N ASN A 925 15.97 -22.23 3.22
CA ASN A 925 17.32 -21.98 2.70
C ASN A 925 17.96 -23.21 2.04
N ILE A 926 17.69 -24.43 2.52
CA ILE A 926 18.30 -25.65 1.95
C ILE A 926 17.59 -26.14 0.68
N THR A 927 16.32 -25.76 0.48
CA THR A 927 15.56 -26.14 -0.71
C THR A 927 15.88 -25.28 -1.93
N ASP A 928 16.46 -24.09 -1.75
CA ASP A 928 16.89 -23.27 -2.89
C ASP A 928 18.00 -23.96 -3.73
N PRO A 929 19.08 -24.50 -3.14
CA PRO A 929 20.03 -25.35 -3.87
C PRO A 929 19.39 -26.56 -4.55
N LEU A 930 18.32 -27.12 -3.98
CA LEU A 930 17.58 -28.21 -4.61
C LEU A 930 16.86 -27.75 -5.88
N LEU A 931 16.23 -26.57 -5.88
CA LEU A 931 15.60 -26.01 -7.08
C LEU A 931 16.63 -25.68 -8.16
N VAL A 932 17.78 -25.15 -7.77
CA VAL A 932 18.92 -24.94 -8.68
C VAL A 932 19.39 -26.26 -9.29
N TRP A 933 19.50 -27.32 -8.49
CA TRP A 933 19.84 -28.65 -8.99
C TRP A 933 18.80 -29.22 -9.96
N LEU A 934 17.52 -28.97 -9.68
CA LEU A 934 16.39 -29.32 -10.58
C LEU A 934 16.28 -28.40 -11.80
N ARG A 935 17.11 -27.36 -11.91
CA ARG A 935 17.03 -26.30 -12.93
C ARG A 935 15.67 -25.59 -12.99
N VAL A 936 15.02 -25.48 -11.84
CA VAL A 936 13.79 -24.68 -11.67
C VAL A 936 14.19 -23.29 -11.21
N ASP A 937 13.83 -22.27 -11.99
CA ASP A 937 14.16 -20.88 -11.70
C ASP A 937 12.96 -20.18 -11.04
N ASP A 938 12.94 -20.20 -9.73
CA ASP A 938 12.04 -19.41 -8.91
C ASP A 938 12.72 -18.07 -8.58
N ALA A 939 12.18 -16.96 -9.08
CA ALA A 939 12.90 -15.69 -9.03
C ALA A 939 13.08 -15.12 -7.62
N VAL A 940 12.16 -15.43 -6.70
CA VAL A 940 12.18 -14.92 -5.32
C VAL A 940 12.34 -16.02 -4.27
N GLY A 941 12.29 -17.30 -4.68
CA GLY A 941 12.29 -18.43 -3.77
C GLY A 941 10.91 -18.71 -3.15
N ALA A 942 9.83 -18.35 -3.85
CA ALA A 942 8.46 -18.49 -3.34
C ALA A 942 8.12 -19.95 -3.00
N THR A 943 8.55 -20.90 -3.83
CA THR A 943 8.40 -22.34 -3.62
C THR A 943 9.11 -22.80 -2.35
N CYS A 944 10.32 -22.29 -2.09
CA CYS A 944 11.12 -22.64 -0.92
C CYS A 944 10.45 -22.16 0.37
N VAL A 945 10.08 -20.88 0.40
CA VAL A 945 9.47 -20.23 1.57
C VAL A 945 8.07 -20.77 1.82
N HIS A 946 7.20 -20.78 0.80
CA HIS A 946 5.79 -21.07 0.97
C HIS A 946 5.45 -22.55 0.76
N GLY A 947 6.03 -23.20 -0.24
CA GLY A 947 5.76 -24.61 -0.52
C GLY A 947 6.35 -25.52 0.56
N PHE A 948 7.68 -25.50 0.74
CA PHE A 948 8.33 -26.33 1.75
C PHE A 948 8.06 -25.83 3.18
N GLY A 949 8.07 -24.51 3.41
CA GLY A 949 7.69 -23.95 4.70
C GLY A 949 6.24 -24.25 5.08
N GLY A 950 5.30 -24.21 4.13
CA GLY A 950 3.89 -24.51 4.34
C GLY A 950 3.67 -25.99 4.66
N ALA A 951 4.34 -26.88 3.93
CA ALA A 951 4.34 -28.31 4.23
C ALA A 951 4.90 -28.59 5.64
N TRP A 952 6.01 -27.95 6.01
CA TRP A 952 6.56 -28.05 7.36
C TRP A 952 5.59 -27.53 8.41
N GLY A 953 4.92 -26.40 8.19
CA GLY A 953 3.98 -25.86 9.17
C GLY A 953 2.79 -26.78 9.44
N MET A 954 2.27 -27.44 8.40
CA MET A 954 1.23 -28.47 8.58
C MET A 954 1.75 -29.68 9.36
N ILE A 955 2.97 -30.15 9.06
CA ILE A 955 3.63 -31.25 9.79
C ILE A 955 3.88 -30.87 11.25
N ALA A 956 4.32 -29.63 11.51
CA ALA A 956 4.64 -29.13 12.83
C ALA A 956 3.43 -29.16 13.77
N VAL A 957 2.22 -28.88 13.30
CA VAL A 957 0.99 -29.10 14.08
C VAL A 957 0.91 -30.56 14.56
N GLY A 958 1.10 -31.52 13.67
CA GLY A 958 1.01 -32.95 14.01
C GLY A 958 2.02 -33.41 15.07
N ILE A 959 3.11 -32.67 15.24
CA ILE A 959 4.18 -32.96 16.19
C ILE A 959 3.97 -32.19 17.51
N PHE A 960 3.68 -30.89 17.43
CA PHE A 960 3.78 -29.93 18.54
C PHE A 960 2.44 -29.34 19.00
N ALA A 961 1.32 -29.56 18.31
CA ALA A 961 0.06 -28.97 18.75
C ALA A 961 -0.35 -29.51 20.12
N ALA A 962 -0.72 -28.64 21.04
CA ALA A 962 -1.39 -29.01 22.27
C ALA A 962 -2.91 -28.85 22.09
N LYS A 963 -3.67 -29.72 22.74
CA LYS A 963 -5.13 -29.65 22.79
C LYS A 963 -5.61 -28.24 23.18
N ASP A 964 -6.54 -27.69 22.40
CA ASP A 964 -7.16 -26.40 22.67
C ASP A 964 -8.53 -26.59 23.31
N GLU A 965 -8.65 -26.21 24.58
CA GLU A 965 -9.91 -26.29 25.32
C GLU A 965 -10.76 -25.02 25.21
N LEU A 966 -10.24 -23.97 24.56
CA LEU A 966 -10.88 -22.67 24.51
C LEU A 966 -11.70 -22.47 23.23
N ALA A 967 -11.06 -22.44 22.07
CA ALA A 967 -11.73 -22.30 20.78
C ALA A 967 -11.94 -23.65 20.08
N GLY A 968 -11.28 -24.69 20.57
CA GLY A 968 -11.38 -26.04 20.06
C GLY A 968 -10.68 -26.26 18.72
N TYR A 969 -9.70 -25.42 18.36
CA TYR A 969 -8.95 -25.56 17.10
C TYR A 969 -8.34 -26.95 16.90
N THR A 970 -7.98 -27.62 18.00
CA THR A 970 -7.62 -29.03 18.00
C THR A 970 -8.14 -29.73 19.25
N GLN A 971 -8.75 -30.90 19.06
CA GLN A 971 -9.20 -31.77 20.15
C GLN A 971 -8.15 -32.83 20.53
N LEU A 972 -7.06 -32.91 19.77
CA LEU A 972 -6.02 -33.90 19.91
C LEU A 972 -4.67 -33.23 20.16
N ASP A 973 -3.87 -33.87 21.00
CA ASP A 973 -2.47 -33.53 21.18
C ASP A 973 -1.63 -34.05 19.99
N GLY A 974 -0.55 -33.33 19.71
CA GLY A 974 0.48 -33.75 18.77
C GLY A 974 1.34 -34.87 19.34
N LEU A 975 2.24 -35.40 18.50
CA LEU A 975 3.08 -36.54 18.85
C LEU A 975 3.89 -36.33 20.14
N LEU A 976 4.46 -35.14 20.35
CA LEU A 976 5.30 -34.83 21.51
C LEU A 976 4.50 -34.54 22.79
N HIS A 977 3.22 -34.23 22.66
CA HIS A 977 2.29 -34.05 23.78
C HIS A 977 1.53 -35.35 24.13
N GLY A 978 1.83 -36.47 23.47
CA GLY A 978 1.27 -37.78 23.81
C GLY A 978 -0.02 -38.17 23.08
N GLY A 979 -0.46 -37.39 22.07
CA GLY A 979 -1.70 -37.67 21.34
C GLY A 979 -1.63 -38.75 20.25
N GLY A 980 -0.51 -39.47 20.16
CA GLY A 980 -0.31 -40.58 19.21
C GLY A 980 -0.09 -40.11 17.76
N GLY A 981 -0.27 -41.04 16.80
CA GLY A 981 0.05 -40.80 15.39
C GLY A 981 -1.09 -40.25 14.52
N TYR A 982 -2.31 -40.11 15.06
CA TYR A 982 -3.49 -39.75 14.26
C TYR A 982 -3.41 -38.32 13.71
N LEU A 983 -3.17 -37.33 14.58
CA LEU A 983 -3.11 -35.91 14.17
C LEU A 983 -2.01 -35.71 13.12
N LEU A 984 -0.82 -36.26 13.35
CA LEU A 984 0.26 -36.25 12.36
C LEU A 984 -0.15 -36.93 11.03
N GLY A 985 -0.87 -38.05 11.09
CA GLY A 985 -1.37 -38.75 9.91
C GLY A 985 -2.33 -37.90 9.07
N VAL A 986 -3.31 -37.24 9.70
CA VAL A 986 -4.27 -36.38 8.97
C VAL A 986 -3.62 -35.09 8.46
N GLN A 987 -2.66 -34.51 9.18
CA GLN A 987 -1.88 -33.36 8.68
C GLN A 987 -1.04 -33.73 7.45
N LEU A 988 -0.39 -34.90 7.46
CA LEU A 988 0.36 -35.40 6.29
C LEU A 988 -0.56 -35.67 5.10
N LEU A 989 -1.75 -36.24 5.34
CA LEU A 989 -2.77 -36.41 4.30
C LEU A 989 -3.17 -35.06 3.71
N ALA A 990 -3.41 -34.04 4.54
CA ALA A 990 -3.72 -32.70 4.09
C ALA A 990 -2.59 -32.13 3.22
N VAL A 991 -1.32 -32.24 3.63
CA VAL A 991 -0.17 -31.79 2.82
C VAL A 991 -0.21 -32.41 1.43
N VAL A 992 -0.38 -33.73 1.33
CA VAL A 992 -0.41 -34.43 0.03
C VAL A 992 -1.59 -33.97 -0.83
N LEU A 993 -2.79 -33.88 -0.26
CA LEU A 993 -4.00 -33.50 -1.00
C LEU A 993 -3.96 -32.05 -1.49
N LEU A 994 -3.50 -31.12 -0.63
CA LEU A 994 -3.37 -29.71 -0.97
C LEU A 994 -2.30 -29.49 -2.05
N SER A 995 -1.13 -30.14 -1.92
CA SER A 995 -0.08 -30.08 -2.94
C SER A 995 -0.53 -30.68 -4.27
N ALA A 996 -1.21 -31.82 -4.25
CA ALA A 996 -1.72 -32.46 -5.46
C ALA A 996 -2.78 -31.60 -6.16
N TRP A 997 -3.73 -31.05 -5.41
CA TRP A 997 -4.73 -30.12 -5.93
C TRP A 997 -4.05 -28.90 -6.56
N ALA A 998 -3.25 -28.17 -5.78
CA ALA A 998 -2.59 -26.95 -6.24
C ALA A 998 -1.73 -27.19 -7.49
N ALA A 999 -0.94 -28.27 -7.51
CA ALA A 999 -0.10 -28.58 -8.67
C ALA A 999 -0.94 -28.92 -9.92
N THR A 1000 -1.99 -29.73 -9.77
CA THR A 1000 -2.81 -30.16 -10.91
C THR A 1000 -3.71 -29.05 -11.44
N SER A 1001 -4.39 -28.30 -10.57
CA SER A 1001 -5.27 -27.20 -10.97
C SER A 1001 -4.47 -26.07 -11.62
N THR A 1002 -3.31 -25.70 -11.06
CA THR A 1002 -2.46 -24.65 -11.62
C THR A 1002 -1.87 -25.07 -12.97
N PHE A 1003 -1.45 -26.33 -13.12
CA PHE A 1003 -1.00 -26.84 -14.42
C PHE A 1003 -2.11 -26.75 -15.48
N VAL A 1004 -3.31 -27.22 -15.15
CA VAL A 1004 -4.46 -27.19 -16.06
C VAL A 1004 -4.81 -25.75 -16.44
N LEU A 1005 -4.87 -24.87 -15.46
CA LEU A 1005 -5.20 -23.46 -15.65
C LEU A 1005 -4.16 -22.77 -16.56
N LEU A 1006 -2.88 -22.84 -16.22
CA LEU A 1006 -1.81 -22.25 -17.03
C LEU A 1006 -1.70 -22.89 -18.41
N TYR A 1007 -1.99 -24.20 -18.55
CA TYR A 1007 -2.01 -24.87 -19.84
C TYR A 1007 -3.07 -24.25 -20.76
N PHE A 1008 -4.30 -24.04 -20.27
CA PHE A 1008 -5.37 -23.42 -21.05
C PHE A 1008 -5.10 -21.95 -21.33
N ILE A 1009 -4.56 -21.20 -20.36
CA ILE A 1009 -4.14 -19.81 -20.61
C ILE A 1009 -3.11 -19.76 -21.72
N ASN A 1010 -2.11 -20.66 -21.69
CA ASN A 1010 -1.07 -20.73 -22.72
C ASN A 1010 -1.61 -21.08 -24.13
N LYS A 1011 -2.84 -21.60 -24.24
CA LYS A 1011 -3.52 -21.79 -25.54
C LYS A 1011 -4.18 -20.52 -26.05
N VAL A 1012 -4.50 -19.57 -25.18
CA VAL A 1012 -5.13 -18.29 -25.54
C VAL A 1012 -4.07 -17.20 -25.72
N ILE A 1013 -3.18 -17.05 -24.73
CA ILE A 1013 -2.08 -16.08 -24.71
C ILE A 1013 -0.82 -16.81 -24.22
N PRO A 1014 0.32 -16.72 -24.93
CA PRO A 1014 1.57 -17.28 -24.46
C PRO A 1014 1.89 -16.81 -23.04
N ILE A 1015 2.12 -17.74 -22.11
CA ILE A 1015 2.41 -17.39 -20.71
C ILE A 1015 3.78 -16.77 -20.52
N ARG A 1016 4.71 -17.02 -21.46
CA ARG A 1016 6.07 -16.47 -21.44
C ARG A 1016 6.21 -15.38 -22.51
N MET A 1017 6.91 -14.32 -22.16
CA MET A 1017 7.33 -13.25 -23.07
C MET A 1017 8.26 -13.77 -24.17
N HIS A 1018 8.34 -13.05 -25.29
CA HIS A 1018 9.35 -13.37 -26.29
C HIS A 1018 10.77 -13.10 -25.77
N PRO A 1019 11.81 -13.80 -26.25
CA PRO A 1019 13.17 -13.64 -25.73
C PRO A 1019 13.70 -12.20 -25.75
N HIS A 1020 13.45 -11.46 -26.83
CA HIS A 1020 13.86 -10.05 -26.95
C HIS A 1020 13.10 -9.14 -25.96
N GLU A 1021 11.88 -9.50 -25.59
CA GLU A 1021 11.07 -8.78 -24.61
C GLU A 1021 11.60 -8.99 -23.19
N GLU A 1022 11.86 -10.25 -22.84
CA GLU A 1022 12.50 -10.64 -21.58
C GLU A 1022 13.87 -9.95 -21.40
N LEU A 1023 14.64 -9.81 -22.49
CA LEU A 1023 15.97 -9.18 -22.46
C LEU A 1023 15.93 -7.67 -22.20
N LEU A 1024 15.06 -6.92 -22.87
CA LEU A 1024 14.89 -5.48 -22.62
C LEU A 1024 14.17 -5.19 -21.29
N GLY A 1025 13.33 -6.12 -20.83
CA GLY A 1025 12.61 -6.02 -19.56
C GLY A 1025 11.14 -5.67 -19.72
N ALA A 1026 10.33 -6.23 -18.81
CA ALA A 1026 8.88 -6.08 -18.82
C ALA A 1026 8.43 -4.65 -18.53
N ASP A 1027 9.20 -3.88 -17.75
CA ASP A 1027 8.88 -2.48 -17.46
C ASP A 1027 8.83 -1.65 -18.75
N PHE A 1028 9.77 -1.85 -19.66
CA PHE A 1028 9.80 -1.15 -20.94
C PHE A 1028 8.75 -1.71 -21.92
N PHE A 1029 8.68 -3.03 -22.07
CA PHE A 1029 7.82 -3.62 -23.09
C PHE A 1029 6.33 -3.53 -22.78
N GLU A 1030 5.95 -3.85 -21.55
CA GLU A 1030 4.56 -3.97 -21.14
C GLU A 1030 4.00 -2.66 -20.57
N HIS A 1031 4.87 -1.83 -19.98
CA HIS A 1031 4.47 -0.61 -19.28
C HIS A 1031 5.04 0.70 -19.85
N ASP A 1032 5.95 0.63 -20.83
CA ASP A 1032 6.64 1.78 -21.44
C ASP A 1032 7.42 2.63 -20.42
N ILE A 1033 7.91 2.00 -19.35
CA ILE A 1033 8.76 2.61 -18.33
C ILE A 1033 10.24 2.37 -18.66
N ARG A 1034 11.03 3.43 -18.60
CA ARG A 1034 12.47 3.39 -18.91
C ARG A 1034 13.27 3.69 -17.65
N HIS A 1035 14.38 2.98 -17.48
CA HIS A 1035 15.32 3.17 -16.38
C HIS A 1035 16.66 3.67 -16.92
N ALA A 1036 17.22 4.73 -16.34
CA ALA A 1036 18.48 5.34 -16.80
C ALA A 1036 19.67 4.36 -16.73
N GLY A 1037 19.67 3.47 -15.74
CA GLY A 1037 20.68 2.41 -15.58
C GLY A 1037 20.47 1.16 -16.46
N VAL A 1038 19.34 1.05 -17.16
CA VAL A 1038 19.03 -0.07 -18.06
C VAL A 1038 19.27 0.39 -19.50
N GLY A 1039 20.54 0.29 -19.93
CA GLY A 1039 20.94 0.72 -21.25
C GLY A 1039 20.28 -0.11 -22.35
N VAL A 1040 19.54 0.58 -23.24
CA VAL A 1040 19.16 0.08 -24.57
C VAL A 1040 20.41 -0.38 -25.33
N SER A 1041 21.58 0.18 -25.00
CA SER A 1041 22.92 -0.23 -25.47
C SER A 1041 23.19 -1.72 -25.34
N ARG A 1042 22.64 -2.44 -24.35
CA ARG A 1042 22.85 -3.90 -24.22
C ARG A 1042 22.00 -4.72 -25.19
N ALA A 1043 20.78 -4.26 -25.47
CA ALA A 1043 19.93 -4.87 -26.49
C ALA A 1043 20.39 -4.45 -27.90
N VAL A 1044 20.87 -3.21 -28.06
CA VAL A 1044 21.41 -2.65 -29.30
C VAL A 1044 22.78 -3.23 -29.64
N SER A 1045 23.67 -3.46 -28.66
CA SER A 1045 24.94 -4.19 -28.85
C SER A 1045 24.71 -5.65 -29.24
N VAL A 1046 23.48 -6.13 -29.15
CA VAL A 1046 23.07 -7.45 -29.58
C VAL A 1046 22.35 -7.39 -30.93
N LEU A 1047 21.53 -6.37 -31.14
CA LEU A 1047 20.92 -6.09 -32.44
C LEU A 1047 21.93 -5.62 -33.50
N GLN A 1048 23.11 -5.12 -33.12
CA GLN A 1048 24.21 -4.77 -34.04
C GLN A 1048 24.69 -5.98 -34.86
N PHE A 1049 24.46 -7.20 -34.38
CA PHE A 1049 24.77 -8.43 -35.12
C PHE A 1049 23.69 -8.80 -36.13
N TYR A 1050 22.56 -8.09 -36.15
CA TYR A 1050 21.36 -8.40 -36.96
C TYR A 1050 20.89 -7.25 -37.86
N HIS A 1051 21.35 -6.01 -37.62
CA HIS A 1051 21.02 -4.83 -38.42
C HIS A 1051 22.27 -4.00 -38.70
N ASP A 1052 22.59 -3.79 -39.98
CA ASP A 1052 23.74 -2.99 -40.44
C ASP A 1052 23.61 -1.48 -40.11
N ASP A 1053 22.44 -1.06 -39.66
CA ASP A 1053 22.06 0.33 -39.41
C ASP A 1053 22.43 0.82 -38.00
N VAL A 1054 23.01 -0.05 -37.17
CA VAL A 1054 23.29 0.21 -35.75
C VAL A 1054 24.76 0.62 -35.55
N ASP A 1055 24.97 1.75 -34.84
CA ASP A 1055 26.31 2.30 -34.58
C ASP A 1055 27.19 1.29 -33.79
N PRO A 1056 28.30 0.81 -34.38
CA PRO A 1056 29.17 -0.20 -33.76
C PRO A 1056 30.08 0.35 -32.65
N THR A 1057 30.02 1.65 -32.34
CA THR A 1057 30.85 2.29 -31.31
C THR A 1057 30.25 2.23 -29.90
N ILE A 1058 29.06 1.66 -29.74
CA ILE A 1058 28.37 1.57 -28.45
C ILE A 1058 29.03 0.48 -27.58
N GLU A 1059 29.69 0.86 -26.48
CA GLU A 1059 30.26 -0.09 -25.51
C GLU A 1059 29.19 -0.99 -24.87
N SER A 1060 29.41 -2.31 -24.90
CA SER A 1060 28.56 -3.27 -24.19
C SER A 1060 28.76 -3.12 -22.67
N LYS A 1061 27.78 -2.55 -21.97
CA LYS A 1061 27.78 -2.56 -20.50
C LYS A 1061 27.07 -3.81 -19.96
N GLY A 1062 27.83 -4.66 -19.28
CA GLY A 1062 27.37 -5.87 -18.59
C GLY A 1062 27.34 -7.11 -19.50
N ALA A 1063 28.31 -8.01 -19.33
CA ALA A 1063 28.31 -9.31 -20.01
C ALA A 1063 27.23 -10.23 -19.38
N ASN A 1064 26.41 -10.87 -20.21
CA ASN A 1064 25.60 -12.04 -19.81
C ASN A 1064 25.99 -13.14 -20.79
N VAL A 1065 26.83 -14.07 -20.36
CA VAL A 1065 27.44 -15.07 -21.25
C VAL A 1065 26.38 -15.94 -21.95
N GLY A 1066 25.22 -16.14 -21.30
CA GLY A 1066 24.07 -16.83 -21.89
C GLY A 1066 23.37 -16.09 -23.00
N HIS A 1067 23.40 -14.75 -22.91
CA HIS A 1067 22.97 -13.86 -23.97
C HIS A 1067 23.82 -14.12 -25.22
N ASP A 1068 25.14 -14.12 -25.05
CA ASP A 1068 26.07 -14.26 -26.17
C ASP A 1068 25.99 -15.65 -26.81
N HIS A 1069 25.80 -16.70 -25.99
CA HIS A 1069 25.62 -18.08 -26.48
C HIS A 1069 24.28 -18.30 -27.20
N PHE A 1070 23.14 -17.86 -26.65
CA PHE A 1070 21.84 -18.04 -27.30
C PHE A 1070 21.77 -17.35 -28.68
N LEU A 1071 22.37 -16.17 -28.77
CA LEU A 1071 22.47 -15.40 -30.00
C LEU A 1071 23.40 -16.05 -31.03
N ALA A 1072 24.53 -16.58 -30.55
CA ALA A 1072 25.45 -17.37 -31.36
C ALA A 1072 24.75 -18.61 -31.94
N ASP A 1073 23.99 -19.34 -31.13
CA ASP A 1073 23.41 -20.62 -31.52
C ASP A 1073 22.16 -20.49 -32.41
N ASN A 1074 21.36 -19.43 -32.26
CA ASN A 1074 20.04 -19.34 -32.94
C ASN A 1074 20.02 -18.42 -34.16
N TYR A 1075 20.99 -17.53 -34.30
CA TYR A 1075 20.93 -16.50 -35.34
C TYR A 1075 22.22 -16.35 -36.17
N VAL A 1076 23.32 -17.02 -35.81
CA VAL A 1076 24.55 -17.01 -36.64
C VAL A 1076 24.40 -17.89 -37.88
N ASP A 1077 23.62 -18.98 -37.82
CA ASP A 1077 23.47 -19.90 -38.95
C ASP A 1077 22.74 -19.29 -40.17
N ASN A 1078 21.92 -18.25 -39.97
CA ASN A 1078 21.23 -17.55 -41.05
C ASN A 1078 22.13 -16.62 -41.88
N ILE A 1079 23.30 -16.23 -41.35
CA ILE A 1079 24.27 -15.35 -42.03
C ILE A 1079 24.92 -16.05 -43.23
N PHE A 1080 25.11 -17.38 -43.18
CA PHE A 1080 25.73 -18.13 -44.29
C PHE A 1080 24.78 -18.39 -45.47
N SER A 1081 23.48 -18.15 -45.31
CA SER A 1081 22.47 -18.34 -46.35
C SER A 1081 22.22 -17.09 -47.21
N ILE A 1082 22.57 -15.90 -46.69
CA ILE A 1082 22.39 -14.61 -47.38
C ILE A 1082 23.75 -14.15 -47.92
N GLY A 1083 24.21 -14.82 -48.98
CA GLY A 1083 24.94 -14.23 -50.11
C GLY A 1083 26.08 -13.22 -49.88
N MET A 1084 26.80 -13.22 -48.75
CA MET A 1084 28.02 -12.43 -48.64
C MET A 1084 29.17 -13.11 -49.38
N THR A 1085 29.57 -12.47 -50.49
CA THR A 1085 30.67 -12.87 -51.36
C THR A 1085 31.97 -13.09 -50.59
N LYS A 1086 32.65 -14.21 -50.90
CA LYS A 1086 33.98 -14.59 -50.39
C LYS A 1086 35.04 -13.51 -50.64
N THR A 1087 35.26 -12.61 -49.68
CA THR A 1087 36.46 -11.74 -49.72
C THR A 1087 37.22 -11.62 -48.40
N HIS A 1088 36.75 -12.21 -47.29
CA HIS A 1088 37.45 -12.11 -45.99
C HIS A 1088 38.04 -13.41 -45.41
N THR A 1089 38.01 -14.54 -46.14
CA THR A 1089 38.54 -15.84 -45.65
C THR A 1089 39.85 -16.25 -46.33
N LYS A 1090 40.83 -15.33 -46.40
CA LYS A 1090 42.23 -15.67 -46.74
C LYS A 1090 43.27 -15.12 -45.76
N ILE A 1091 42.88 -14.25 -44.82
CA ILE A 1091 43.83 -13.63 -43.88
C ILE A 1091 43.90 -14.43 -42.56
N GLU A 1092 42.84 -15.12 -42.14
CA GLU A 1092 42.84 -15.86 -40.86
C GLU A 1092 43.30 -17.33 -40.93
N GLN A 1093 43.22 -17.99 -42.09
CA GLN A 1093 43.74 -19.37 -42.20
C GLN A 1093 45.26 -19.44 -42.36
N GLN A 1094 45.93 -18.30 -42.58
CA GLN A 1094 47.39 -18.21 -42.65
C GLN A 1094 48.01 -17.80 -41.30
N SER A 1095 47.30 -17.04 -40.44
CA SER A 1095 47.78 -16.69 -39.10
C SER A 1095 47.69 -17.84 -38.07
N ILE A 1096 46.81 -18.82 -38.31
CA ILE A 1096 46.65 -20.00 -37.43
C ILE A 1096 47.67 -21.11 -37.74
N LYS A 1097 48.27 -21.13 -38.94
CA LYS A 1097 49.34 -22.10 -39.26
C LYS A 1097 50.73 -21.66 -38.79
N ASP A 1098 50.99 -20.34 -38.73
CA ASP A 1098 52.30 -19.82 -38.31
C ASP A 1098 52.46 -19.71 -36.78
N SER A 1099 51.37 -19.78 -36.02
CA SER A 1099 51.37 -19.68 -34.54
C SER A 1099 51.65 -20.99 -33.80
N ASN A 1100 51.61 -22.14 -34.49
CA ASN A 1100 51.83 -23.47 -33.88
C ASN A 1100 53.26 -24.02 -34.03
N VAL A 1101 54.21 -23.28 -34.62
CA VAL A 1101 55.60 -23.76 -34.83
C VAL A 1101 56.64 -23.01 -33.97
N SER A 1102 56.31 -21.87 -33.33
CA SER A 1102 57.33 -21.07 -32.61
C SER A 1102 57.25 -21.06 -31.07
N ASN A 1103 56.34 -21.80 -30.44
CA ASN A 1103 56.12 -21.72 -28.99
C ASN A 1103 57.01 -22.64 -28.12
N GLY A 1104 57.83 -23.51 -28.72
CA GLY A 1104 58.76 -24.38 -27.97
C GLY A 1104 60.01 -23.66 -27.44
N ASP A 1105 60.69 -22.89 -28.30
CA ASP A 1105 62.02 -22.35 -28.00
C ASP A 1105 62.03 -20.99 -27.28
N GLN A 1106 60.89 -20.30 -27.18
CA GLN A 1106 60.80 -19.00 -26.48
C GLN A 1106 60.44 -19.11 -24.99
N ALA A 1107 59.86 -20.23 -24.54
CA ALA A 1107 59.51 -20.43 -23.13
C ALA A 1107 60.74 -20.68 -22.25
N GLU A 1108 61.76 -21.40 -22.76
CA GLU A 1108 63.01 -21.64 -22.03
C GLU A 1108 63.87 -20.38 -21.88
N LYS A 1109 63.90 -19.51 -22.90
CA LYS A 1109 64.66 -18.25 -22.85
C LYS A 1109 64.06 -17.21 -21.90
N ARG A 1110 62.73 -17.16 -21.75
CA ARG A 1110 62.06 -16.25 -20.79
C ARG A 1110 62.26 -16.68 -19.34
N THR A 1111 62.33 -17.98 -19.09
CA THR A 1111 62.56 -18.52 -17.74
C THR A 1111 63.99 -18.24 -17.25
N GLN A 1112 64.99 -18.31 -18.15
CA GLN A 1112 66.37 -17.94 -17.83
C GLN A 1112 66.57 -16.42 -17.67
N GLN A 1113 65.86 -15.58 -18.42
CA GLN A 1113 65.92 -14.12 -18.25
C GLN A 1113 65.26 -13.63 -16.95
N GLN A 1114 64.16 -14.26 -16.51
CA GLN A 1114 63.52 -13.90 -15.24
C GLN A 1114 64.37 -14.30 -14.02
N GLN A 1115 65.10 -15.43 -14.08
CA GLN A 1115 66.02 -15.82 -13.01
C GLN A 1115 67.25 -14.90 -12.91
N GLN A 1116 67.75 -14.36 -14.03
CA GLN A 1116 68.83 -13.37 -14.01
C GLN A 1116 68.39 -11.99 -13.50
N GLN A 1117 67.14 -11.58 -13.74
CA GLN A 1117 66.61 -10.31 -13.21
C GLN A 1117 66.33 -10.35 -11.71
N GLN A 1118 65.91 -11.49 -11.15
CA GLN A 1118 65.71 -11.63 -9.70
C GLN A 1118 67.02 -11.60 -8.89
N GLN A 1119 68.15 -12.01 -9.47
CA GLN A 1119 69.45 -11.93 -8.78
C GLN A 1119 70.04 -10.51 -8.76
N GLN A 1120 69.66 -9.62 -9.69
CA GLN A 1120 70.14 -8.23 -9.71
C GLN A 1120 69.34 -7.26 -8.83
N GLN A 1121 68.15 -7.64 -8.36
CA GLN A 1121 67.32 -6.79 -7.49
C GLN A 1121 67.65 -6.89 -5.99
N GLN A 1122 68.54 -7.79 -5.56
CA GLN A 1122 68.89 -7.96 -4.14
C GLN A 1122 70.06 -7.09 -3.64
N SER A 1123 70.64 -6.19 -4.46
CA SER A 1123 71.87 -5.46 -4.09
C SER A 1123 71.78 -3.93 -4.12
N LEU A 1124 70.59 -3.31 -4.07
CA LEU A 1124 70.45 -1.85 -4.07
C LEU A 1124 69.71 -1.33 -2.83
N PRO A 1125 70.23 -0.30 -2.13
CA PRO A 1125 69.57 0.29 -0.97
C PRO A 1125 68.33 1.09 -1.39
N PRO A 1126 67.30 1.23 -0.53
CA PRO A 1126 66.03 1.82 -0.92
C PRO A 1126 66.15 3.32 -1.22
N PRO A 1127 65.52 3.84 -2.30
CA PRO A 1127 65.45 5.27 -2.56
C PRO A 1127 64.38 5.93 -1.68
N LYS A 1128 64.64 7.18 -1.30
CA LYS A 1128 63.68 8.05 -0.59
C LYS A 1128 62.51 8.37 -1.52
N LEU A 1129 61.28 8.24 -1.00
CA LEU A 1129 60.04 8.63 -1.67
C LEU A 1129 59.88 10.15 -1.63
N GLU A 1130 59.86 10.79 -2.80
CA GLU A 1130 59.22 12.10 -3.00
C GLU A 1130 57.79 11.85 -3.49
N GLU A 1131 56.81 12.45 -2.82
CA GLU A 1131 55.40 12.42 -3.18
C GLU A 1131 55.14 13.34 -4.39
N GLN A 1132 54.48 12.81 -5.43
CA GLN A 1132 53.80 13.62 -6.45
C GLN A 1132 52.27 13.50 -6.25
N PRO A 1133 51.50 14.59 -6.33
CA PRO A 1133 50.06 14.55 -6.13
C PRO A 1133 49.31 14.07 -7.38
N LEU A 1134 48.28 13.24 -7.17
CA LEU A 1134 47.26 12.92 -8.18
C LEU A 1134 46.43 14.18 -8.47
N ALA A 1135 46.42 14.66 -9.71
CA ALA A 1135 45.45 15.62 -10.19
C ALA A 1135 44.09 14.93 -10.40
N THR A 1136 43.10 15.31 -9.61
CA THR A 1136 41.70 14.90 -9.75
C THR A 1136 41.01 15.65 -10.88
N SER A 1137 40.28 14.92 -11.73
CA SER A 1137 39.47 15.42 -12.86
C SER A 1137 38.23 16.27 -12.45
N VAL A 1138 38.23 16.83 -11.25
CA VAL A 1138 37.15 17.64 -10.67
C VAL A 1138 37.44 19.15 -10.84
N ASP A 1139 38.72 19.55 -10.91
CA ASP A 1139 39.10 20.97 -10.96
C ASP A 1139 38.88 21.64 -12.33
N ILE A 1140 38.93 20.85 -13.42
CA ILE A 1140 38.74 21.37 -14.79
C ILE A 1140 37.27 21.80 -15.02
N GLY A 1141 36.31 21.17 -14.34
CA GLY A 1141 34.89 21.53 -14.44
C GLY A 1141 34.55 22.85 -13.73
N TYR A 1142 35.23 23.14 -12.61
CA TYR A 1142 35.01 24.37 -11.84
C TYR A 1142 35.60 25.60 -12.53
N GLU A 1143 36.77 25.50 -13.15
CA GLU A 1143 37.34 26.62 -13.94
C GLU A 1143 36.52 26.93 -15.19
N TYR A 1144 35.95 25.90 -15.84
CA TYR A 1144 35.06 26.09 -16.99
C TYR A 1144 33.74 26.77 -16.60
N LEU A 1145 33.12 26.34 -15.49
CA LEU A 1145 31.92 26.95 -14.92
C LEU A 1145 32.17 28.39 -14.45
N ALA A 1146 33.31 28.66 -13.81
CA ALA A 1146 33.70 30.02 -13.42
C ALA A 1146 33.87 30.94 -14.64
N SER A 1147 34.46 30.44 -15.74
CA SER A 1147 34.62 31.21 -16.97
C SER A 1147 33.29 31.55 -17.67
N ILE A 1148 32.27 30.70 -17.54
CA ILE A 1148 30.93 30.93 -18.08
C ILE A 1148 30.18 31.93 -17.21
N VAL A 1149 30.26 31.83 -15.88
CA VAL A 1149 29.62 32.77 -14.96
C VAL A 1149 30.22 34.18 -15.08
N THR A 1150 31.52 34.29 -15.34
CA THR A 1150 32.18 35.61 -15.50
C THR A 1150 31.82 36.28 -16.84
N LYS A 1151 31.33 35.51 -17.82
CA LYS A 1151 30.86 36.02 -19.13
C LYS A 1151 29.35 36.28 -19.19
N ILE A 1152 28.60 35.88 -18.16
CA ILE A 1152 27.17 36.16 -18.02
C ILE A 1152 26.94 37.47 -17.25
N ASP A 1153 27.96 37.97 -16.54
CA ASP A 1153 27.92 39.21 -15.76
C ASP A 1153 28.32 40.48 -16.56
N ASP A 1154 28.91 40.31 -17.76
CA ASP A 1154 29.15 41.36 -18.79
C ASP A 1154 28.08 41.26 -19.89
#